data_AF-A0A2M8D4A3-F1
#
_entry.id   AF-A0A2M8D4A3-F1
#
_cell.length_a   1.000
_cell.length_b   1.000
_cell.length_c   1.000
_cell.angle_alpha   90.00
_cell.angle_beta   90.00
_cell.angle_gamma   90.00
#
_symmetry.space_group_name_H-M   'P 1'
#
loop_
_entity.id
_entity.type
_entity.pdbx_description
1 polymer ?
#
loop_
_entity_poly.entity_id
_entity_poly.type
_entity_poly.pdbx_seq_one_letter_code
_entity_poly.pdbx_strand_id
1 'polypeptide(L)'
;MVHLRLDIRDFVAYFKLMDRWKQFLFMLLLMTTTIFSPLYGGTVSDIPADVSSMKSQLSAVQGEERVRLLSRLSEALLGRSVGESLEYAQSALNLARKLGDSELEAIAMEQFGKGQCANGKYETALKTFEELLALQKQRKNRKGIAYAMNRVGFALTDLGRYDEALSYYRDSLKLAREIDDRKTIASSLNEMGVAYWYKGDVDSALPQFQEAYAMFAKLGDRKNAAMSEINVGLLFHEAGMLQDAISKYKESLAIFQKLKHREGMGTTYINLCSAYRDLNRLPEALSAAKKALKKFQATGDKQGLADANASIGAILFSQGKLSEMEPYVKKALATYRMLGNRNGEANLYGQLGQLYLKIGKHKKARDYLRKAFDIYSDIKSKREAAEISKQLSKLYEEDGNYKEALHFSNLYLYYGEKSRQSVDKLKLQYEKERLRNEKERLDHEKKIAELKEKRDRLIQIFMAIFLGIVLLILWILYRSFQAKKNANRLLNRLNGRLRIQSRTDTLTGLPNRRNMLEALDVEMSRYERSKEDFALLMADVDDFKEINDTFGHEAGDEVLKALSRIFQHCIRQSDSVCRWGGEEFLFLLRDTDMKGGSTLAEKIRNEVATAEISTNGNERPVTVTIGVSTYESAGDDLAMAISQADQAMYDGKAAGKNKVSTASGRMENDKYCVVN
;
A
#
# COMPACT_ATOMS: atom_id res chain seq x y z
N MET A 1 24.05 -25.58 2.73
CA MET A 1 24.45 -25.05 1.41
C MET A 1 23.18 -24.79 0.62
N VAL A 2 22.66 -23.55 0.67
CA VAL A 2 22.88 -22.44 -0.26
C VAL A 2 21.81 -22.42 -1.38
N HIS A 3 20.99 -21.36 -1.29
CA HIS A 3 20.24 -20.59 -2.29
C HIS A 3 19.78 -21.23 -3.61
N LEU A 4 18.50 -21.09 -3.97
CA LEU A 4 17.93 -19.91 -4.65
C LEU A 4 16.40 -20.13 -4.84
N ARG A 5 15.56 -19.38 -4.13
CA ARG A 5 14.14 -19.18 -4.51
C ARG A 5 14.06 -17.81 -5.16
N LEU A 6 14.01 -17.79 -6.49
CA LEU A 6 13.67 -16.60 -7.27
C LEU A 6 12.15 -16.44 -7.31
N ASP A 7 11.75 -15.19 -7.12
CA ASP A 7 10.41 -14.71 -6.83
C ASP A 7 9.57 -14.62 -8.13
N ILE A 8 8.35 -15.18 -8.11
CA ILE A 8 7.38 -15.19 -9.23
C ILE A 8 6.80 -13.77 -9.46
N ARG A 9 7.16 -12.79 -8.63
CA ARG A 9 6.71 -11.39 -8.74
C ARG A 9 7.29 -10.64 -9.95
N ASP A 10 8.41 -11.06 -10.51
CA ASP A 10 8.99 -10.38 -11.69
C ASP A 10 8.40 -10.86 -13.03
N PHE A 11 7.76 -12.02 -13.08
CA PHE A 11 7.11 -12.52 -14.31
C PHE A 11 5.80 -11.78 -14.63
N VAL A 12 5.16 -11.21 -13.61
CA VAL A 12 3.90 -10.45 -13.74
C VAL A 12 4.16 -8.98 -14.15
N ALA A 13 5.39 -8.47 -13.93
CA ALA A 13 5.79 -7.16 -14.44
C ALA A 13 6.08 -7.18 -15.95
N TYR A 14 6.58 -8.30 -16.48
CA TYR A 14 6.89 -8.45 -17.91
C TYR A 14 5.62 -8.53 -18.80
N PHE A 15 4.53 -9.10 -18.27
CA PHE A 15 3.25 -9.19 -19.00
C PHE A 15 2.47 -7.86 -19.04
N LYS A 16 2.78 -6.90 -18.16
CA LYS A 16 2.11 -5.59 -18.11
C LYS A 16 2.69 -4.56 -19.10
N LEU A 17 3.89 -4.79 -19.65
CA LEU A 17 4.48 -3.91 -20.67
C LEU A 17 4.05 -4.28 -22.12
N MET A 18 3.64 -5.53 -22.37
CA MET A 18 3.26 -6.00 -23.71
C MET A 18 1.84 -5.58 -24.15
N ASP A 19 0.96 -5.21 -23.22
CA ASP A 19 -0.44 -4.90 -23.53
C ASP A 19 -0.63 -3.48 -24.10
N ARG A 20 0.33 -2.58 -23.84
CA ARG A 20 0.34 -1.23 -24.43
C ARG A 20 0.72 -1.23 -25.90
N TRP A 21 1.58 -2.15 -26.35
CA TRP A 21 1.93 -2.29 -27.77
C TRP A 21 0.81 -2.92 -28.58
N LYS A 22 0.01 -3.84 -28.01
CA LYS A 22 -1.21 -4.35 -28.66
C LYS A 22 -2.29 -3.28 -28.79
N GLN A 23 -2.45 -2.41 -27.79
CA GLN A 23 -3.37 -1.26 -27.88
C GLN A 23 -2.89 -0.18 -28.86
N PHE A 24 -1.57 0.00 -29.00
CA PHE A 24 -0.98 0.92 -29.98
C PHE A 24 -1.06 0.37 -31.42
N LEU A 25 -0.80 -0.93 -31.63
CA LEU A 25 -0.92 -1.59 -32.93
C LEU A 25 -2.39 -1.73 -33.38
N PHE A 26 -3.32 -1.94 -32.44
CA PHE A 26 -4.77 -1.94 -32.71
C PHE A 26 -5.30 -0.54 -33.02
N MET A 27 -4.74 0.52 -32.40
CA MET A 27 -5.02 1.91 -32.78
C MET A 27 -4.40 2.28 -34.14
N LEU A 28 -3.24 1.73 -34.52
CA LEU A 28 -2.63 1.96 -35.83
C LEU A 28 -3.38 1.23 -36.96
N LEU A 29 -3.92 0.03 -36.70
CA LEU A 29 -4.75 -0.73 -37.66
C LEU A 29 -6.15 -0.10 -37.86
N LEU A 30 -6.63 0.65 -36.88
CA LEU A 30 -7.87 1.43 -36.95
C LEU A 30 -7.70 2.77 -37.68
N MET A 31 -6.47 3.26 -37.87
CA MET A 31 -6.20 4.48 -38.66
C MET A 31 -6.00 4.22 -40.16
N THR A 32 -5.78 2.97 -40.59
CA THR A 32 -5.51 2.65 -42.02
C THR A 32 -6.71 2.02 -42.75
N THR A 33 -7.81 1.73 -42.06
CA THR A 33 -9.01 1.10 -42.65
C THR A 33 -10.17 2.07 -42.91
N THR A 34 -9.94 3.38 -42.87
CA THR A 34 -10.95 4.41 -43.21
C THR A 34 -10.49 5.31 -44.36
N ILE A 35 -9.99 4.71 -45.44
CA ILE A 35 -9.75 5.38 -46.71
C ILE A 35 -10.25 4.45 -47.84
N PHE A 36 -11.35 4.87 -48.51
CA PHE A 36 -12.02 4.31 -49.72
C PHE A 36 -12.82 2.99 -49.53
N SER A 37 -14.12 2.82 -49.85
CA SER A 37 -15.02 3.44 -50.87
C SER A 37 -16.53 3.20 -50.53
N PRO A 38 -17.52 3.33 -51.46
CA PRO A 38 -18.67 4.26 -51.34
C PRO A 38 -20.03 3.52 -51.20
N LEU A 39 -21.13 4.27 -51.32
CA LEU A 39 -22.54 3.86 -51.22
C LEU A 39 -23.11 3.78 -49.80
N TYR A 40 -23.68 4.89 -49.35
CA TYR A 40 -25.13 4.98 -49.17
C TYR A 40 -25.54 6.46 -49.26
N GLY A 41 -26.24 6.79 -50.35
CA GLY A 41 -26.88 8.08 -50.54
C GLY A 41 -27.91 8.33 -49.44
N GLY A 42 -27.82 9.49 -48.82
CA GLY A 42 -28.72 9.95 -47.78
C GLY A 42 -28.72 11.47 -47.74
N THR A 43 -29.30 12.06 -48.78
CA THR A 43 -29.83 13.43 -48.89
C THR A 43 -28.97 14.56 -48.31
N VAL A 44 -28.33 15.27 -49.23
CA VAL A 44 -28.04 16.71 -49.17
C VAL A 44 -28.99 17.41 -48.20
N SER A 45 -28.43 18.04 -47.18
CA SER A 45 -29.14 18.95 -46.30
C SER A 45 -29.86 19.98 -47.17
N ASP A 46 -31.20 19.94 -47.18
CA ASP A 46 -32.01 20.98 -47.80
C ASP A 46 -31.83 22.28 -47.02
N ILE A 47 -30.72 22.98 -47.28
CA ILE A 47 -30.67 24.44 -47.18
C ILE A 47 -31.79 24.90 -48.12
N PRO A 48 -32.78 25.69 -47.66
CA PRO A 48 -33.79 26.21 -48.56
C PRO A 48 -33.06 26.93 -49.70
N ALA A 49 -33.51 26.72 -50.95
CA ALA A 49 -32.86 27.26 -52.15
C ALA A 49 -32.50 28.76 -52.04
N ASP A 50 -33.24 29.50 -51.20
CA ASP A 50 -33.02 30.89 -50.83
C ASP A 50 -31.69 31.16 -50.08
N VAL A 51 -31.31 30.37 -49.07
CA VAL A 51 -30.06 30.60 -48.30
C VAL A 51 -28.82 30.24 -49.13
N SER A 52 -28.86 29.14 -49.89
CA SER A 52 -27.78 28.78 -50.82
C SER A 52 -27.64 29.82 -51.93
N SER A 53 -28.76 30.33 -52.45
CA SER A 53 -28.79 31.44 -53.42
C SER A 53 -28.18 32.71 -52.81
N MET A 54 -28.63 33.13 -51.63
CA MET A 54 -28.08 34.30 -50.94
C MET A 54 -26.57 34.18 -50.66
N LYS A 55 -26.08 32.99 -50.25
CA LYS A 55 -24.64 32.75 -50.07
C LYS A 55 -23.87 32.87 -51.39
N SER A 56 -24.43 32.39 -52.50
CA SER A 56 -23.79 32.49 -53.82
C SER A 56 -23.72 33.93 -54.33
N GLN A 57 -24.73 34.75 -54.04
CA GLN A 57 -24.78 36.17 -54.41
C GLN A 57 -23.81 37.01 -53.57
N LEU A 58 -23.41 36.53 -52.39
CA LEU A 58 -22.58 37.28 -51.47
C LEU A 58 -21.23 37.69 -52.08
N SER A 59 -20.64 36.93 -53.01
CA SER A 59 -19.38 37.34 -53.65
C SER A 59 -19.55 38.48 -54.66
N ALA A 60 -20.74 38.67 -55.22
CA ALA A 60 -21.02 39.65 -56.28
C ALA A 60 -21.48 41.02 -55.74
N VAL A 61 -21.88 41.10 -54.47
CA VAL A 61 -22.49 42.29 -53.87
C VAL A 61 -21.53 43.02 -52.92
N GLN A 62 -21.47 44.35 -53.00
CA GLN A 62 -20.62 45.22 -52.17
C GLN A 62 -21.41 46.35 -51.48
N GLY A 63 -20.74 47.12 -50.62
CA GLY A 63 -21.31 48.30 -49.97
C GLY A 63 -22.56 48.02 -49.13
N GLU A 64 -23.56 48.88 -49.24
CA GLU A 64 -24.81 48.81 -48.48
C GLU A 64 -25.63 47.55 -48.77
N GLU A 65 -25.71 47.16 -50.04
CA GLU A 65 -26.47 45.98 -50.46
C GLU A 65 -25.87 44.70 -49.83
N ARG A 66 -24.55 44.66 -49.66
CA ARG A 66 -23.86 43.58 -48.96
C ARG A 66 -24.26 43.52 -47.50
N VAL A 67 -24.37 44.66 -46.81
CA VAL A 67 -24.84 44.70 -45.41
C VAL A 67 -26.25 44.13 -45.29
N ARG A 68 -27.16 44.54 -46.18
CA ARG A 68 -28.55 44.05 -46.18
C ARG A 68 -28.61 42.54 -46.44
N LEU A 69 -27.82 42.03 -47.40
CA LEU A 69 -27.76 40.61 -47.70
C LEU A 69 -27.18 39.79 -46.54
N LEU A 70 -26.09 40.26 -45.91
CA LEU A 70 -25.52 39.64 -44.71
C LEU A 70 -26.51 39.59 -43.55
N SER A 71 -27.28 40.67 -43.35
CA SER A 71 -28.30 40.75 -42.30
C SER A 71 -29.45 39.76 -42.55
N ARG A 72 -29.90 39.61 -43.80
CA ARG A 72 -30.91 38.61 -44.20
C ARG A 72 -30.41 37.19 -44.04
N LEU A 73 -29.15 36.92 -44.40
CA LEU A 73 -28.51 35.62 -44.19
C LEU A 73 -28.45 35.27 -42.70
N SER A 74 -28.07 36.24 -41.85
CA SER A 74 -28.07 36.06 -40.40
C SER A 74 -29.45 35.67 -39.87
N GLU A 75 -30.50 36.42 -40.27
CA GLU A 75 -31.88 36.14 -39.87
C GLU A 75 -32.35 34.75 -40.31
N ALA A 76 -32.08 34.37 -41.56
CA ALA A 76 -32.48 33.07 -42.12
C ALA A 76 -31.74 31.87 -41.48
N LEU A 77 -30.59 32.11 -40.84
CA LEU A 77 -29.77 31.10 -40.17
C LEU A 77 -29.99 31.04 -38.66
N LEU A 78 -30.68 32.01 -38.05
CA LEU A 78 -30.81 32.12 -36.59
C LEU A 78 -31.35 30.84 -35.92
N GLY A 79 -32.31 30.16 -36.56
CA GLY A 79 -32.87 28.88 -36.07
C GLY A 79 -32.19 27.61 -36.60
N ARG A 80 -31.10 27.74 -37.38
CA ARG A 80 -30.47 26.61 -38.10
C ARG A 80 -28.99 26.45 -37.76
N SER A 81 -28.26 27.55 -37.76
CA SER A 81 -26.83 27.64 -37.47
C SER A 81 -26.56 28.97 -36.75
N VAL A 82 -26.69 28.96 -35.42
CA VAL A 82 -26.49 30.15 -34.58
C VAL A 82 -25.08 30.74 -34.75
N GLY A 83 -24.07 29.89 -34.91
CA GLY A 83 -22.69 30.32 -35.16
C GLY A 83 -22.54 31.11 -36.45
N GLU A 84 -23.00 30.54 -37.58
CA GLU A 84 -22.97 31.25 -38.88
C GLU A 84 -23.85 32.52 -38.85
N SER A 85 -25.02 32.45 -38.21
CA SER A 85 -25.91 33.61 -38.05
C SER A 85 -25.18 34.77 -37.36
N LEU A 86 -24.44 34.48 -36.29
CA LEU A 86 -23.61 35.46 -35.58
C LEU A 86 -22.46 36.00 -36.42
N GLU A 87 -21.77 35.14 -37.18
CA GLU A 87 -20.67 35.56 -38.05
C GLU A 87 -21.15 36.52 -39.16
N TYR A 88 -22.28 36.21 -39.80
CA TYR A 88 -22.88 37.08 -40.80
C TYR A 88 -23.39 38.40 -40.20
N ALA A 89 -24.03 38.36 -39.02
CA ALA A 89 -24.45 39.58 -38.33
C ALA A 89 -23.27 40.46 -37.92
N GLN A 90 -22.20 39.87 -37.39
CA GLN A 90 -20.99 40.60 -37.02
C GLN A 90 -20.32 41.22 -38.26
N SER A 91 -20.30 40.49 -39.38
CA SER A 91 -19.77 40.98 -40.64
C SER A 91 -20.59 42.14 -41.19
N ALA A 92 -21.93 42.04 -41.12
CA ALA A 92 -22.84 43.14 -41.46
C ALA A 92 -22.57 44.37 -40.60
N LEU A 93 -22.43 44.19 -39.28
CA LEU A 93 -22.22 45.28 -38.33
C LEU A 93 -20.89 46.00 -38.57
N ASN A 94 -19.81 45.23 -38.78
CA ASN A 94 -18.49 45.80 -39.06
C ASN A 94 -18.48 46.59 -40.38
N LEU A 95 -19.17 46.08 -41.40
CA LEU A 95 -19.26 46.77 -42.69
C LEU A 95 -20.13 48.02 -42.60
N ALA A 96 -21.28 47.97 -41.93
CA ALA A 96 -22.16 49.11 -41.73
C ALA A 96 -21.44 50.27 -41.01
N ARG A 97 -20.68 49.95 -39.95
CA ARG A 97 -19.85 50.93 -39.22
C ARG A 97 -18.78 51.57 -40.10
N LYS A 98 -18.13 50.78 -40.98
CA LYS A 98 -17.15 51.30 -41.94
C LYS A 98 -17.76 52.24 -42.98
N LEU A 99 -19.00 51.99 -43.38
CA LEU A 99 -19.74 52.84 -44.31
C LEU A 99 -20.27 54.12 -43.65
N GLY A 100 -20.33 54.17 -42.31
CA GLY A 100 -20.85 55.31 -41.56
C GLY A 100 -22.38 55.48 -41.65
N ASP A 101 -23.09 54.46 -42.13
CA ASP A 101 -24.55 54.48 -42.27
C ASP A 101 -25.22 54.01 -40.97
N SER A 102 -25.75 54.96 -40.21
CA SER A 102 -26.47 54.72 -38.95
C SER A 102 -27.75 53.87 -39.09
N GLU A 103 -28.36 53.79 -40.27
CA GLU A 103 -29.50 52.92 -40.53
C GLU A 103 -29.09 51.47 -40.68
N LEU A 104 -28.08 51.23 -41.52
CA LEU A 104 -27.52 49.91 -41.72
C LEU A 104 -26.86 49.38 -40.45
N GLU A 105 -26.24 50.27 -39.67
CA GLU A 105 -25.69 49.90 -38.36
C GLU A 105 -26.81 49.42 -37.44
N ALA A 106 -27.93 50.15 -37.35
CA ALA A 106 -29.06 49.73 -36.53
C ALA A 106 -29.65 48.37 -36.95
N ILE A 107 -29.79 48.12 -38.26
CA ILE A 107 -30.27 46.84 -38.80
C ILE A 107 -29.29 45.70 -38.44
N ALA A 108 -27.99 45.94 -38.58
CA ALA A 108 -26.98 44.94 -38.28
C ALA A 108 -26.87 44.67 -36.77
N MET A 109 -26.96 45.70 -35.92
CA MET A 109 -27.00 45.55 -34.46
C MET A 109 -28.21 44.75 -34.00
N GLU A 110 -29.37 44.94 -34.63
CA GLU A 110 -30.56 44.14 -34.34
C GLU A 110 -30.30 42.64 -34.59
N GLN A 111 -29.77 42.29 -35.76
CA GLN A 111 -29.49 40.89 -36.09
C GLN A 111 -28.38 40.32 -35.21
N PHE A 112 -27.37 41.12 -34.89
CA PHE A 112 -26.28 40.71 -34.00
C PHE A 112 -26.78 40.42 -32.58
N GLY A 113 -27.59 41.30 -32.01
CA GLY A 113 -28.21 41.08 -30.70
C GLY A 113 -29.14 39.87 -30.68
N LYS A 114 -29.93 39.64 -31.75
CA LYS A 114 -30.75 38.41 -31.90
C LYS A 114 -29.87 37.15 -31.93
N GLY A 115 -28.78 37.18 -32.71
CA GLY A 115 -27.80 36.10 -32.76
C GLY A 115 -27.15 35.83 -31.40
N GLN A 116 -26.83 36.87 -30.63
CA GLN A 116 -26.28 36.73 -29.28
C GLN A 116 -27.28 36.08 -28.33
N CYS A 117 -28.56 36.46 -28.38
CA CYS A 117 -29.62 35.81 -27.60
C CYS A 117 -29.77 34.33 -27.97
N ALA A 118 -29.80 34.00 -29.26
CA ALA A 118 -29.89 32.61 -29.73
C ALA A 118 -28.68 31.76 -29.32
N ASN A 119 -27.54 32.40 -29.06
CA ASN A 119 -26.33 31.76 -28.55
C ASN A 119 -26.20 31.78 -27.02
N GLY A 120 -27.27 32.19 -26.31
CA GLY A 120 -27.30 32.26 -24.85
C GLY A 120 -26.43 33.36 -24.22
N LYS A 121 -25.92 34.32 -25.01
CA LYS A 121 -25.05 35.41 -24.55
C LYS A 121 -25.84 36.67 -24.20
N TYR A 122 -26.78 36.53 -23.25
CA TYR A 122 -27.79 37.55 -22.96
C TYR A 122 -27.21 38.88 -22.44
N GLU A 123 -26.14 38.87 -21.65
CA GLU A 123 -25.48 40.10 -21.18
C GLU A 123 -24.87 40.90 -22.34
N THR A 124 -24.25 40.20 -23.31
CA THR A 124 -23.71 40.86 -24.50
C THR A 124 -24.82 41.35 -25.42
N ALA A 125 -25.93 40.60 -25.52
CA ALA A 125 -27.11 41.01 -26.27
C ALA A 125 -27.77 42.25 -25.67
N LEU A 126 -27.88 42.30 -24.34
CA LEU A 126 -28.39 43.45 -23.61
C LEU A 126 -27.58 44.71 -23.96
N LYS A 127 -26.25 44.63 -23.87
CA LYS A 127 -25.38 45.76 -24.25
C LYS A 127 -25.58 46.18 -25.71
N THR A 128 -25.64 45.24 -26.64
CA THR A 128 -25.91 45.53 -28.07
C THR A 128 -27.27 46.23 -28.26
N PHE A 129 -28.31 45.81 -27.53
CA PHE A 129 -29.64 46.42 -27.63
C PHE A 129 -29.72 47.79 -26.92
N GLU A 130 -28.96 48.02 -25.86
CA GLU A 130 -28.81 49.34 -25.23
C GLU A 130 -28.08 50.33 -26.16
N GLU A 131 -27.02 49.88 -26.82
CA GLU A 131 -26.34 50.66 -27.86
C GLU A 131 -27.29 50.95 -29.04
N LEU A 132 -28.09 49.97 -29.48
CA LEU A 132 -29.11 50.15 -30.52
C LEU A 132 -30.17 51.18 -30.10
N LEU A 133 -30.62 51.12 -28.85
CA LEU A 133 -31.57 52.08 -28.29
C LEU A 133 -31.00 53.50 -28.29
N ALA A 134 -29.74 53.67 -27.90
CA ALA A 134 -29.05 54.96 -27.95
C ALA A 134 -28.95 55.49 -29.39
N LEU A 135 -28.56 54.63 -30.34
CA LEU A 135 -28.49 54.98 -31.76
C LEU A 135 -29.85 55.41 -32.32
N GLN A 136 -30.93 54.69 -32.01
CA GLN A 136 -32.27 55.04 -32.48
C GLN A 136 -32.78 56.35 -31.86
N LYS A 137 -32.41 56.65 -30.60
CA LYS A 137 -32.67 57.95 -29.97
C LYS A 137 -31.94 59.08 -30.68
N GLN A 138 -30.66 58.91 -31.01
CA GLN A 138 -29.87 59.89 -31.78
C GLN A 138 -30.49 60.15 -33.15
N ARG A 139 -30.95 59.08 -33.84
CA ARG A 139 -31.66 59.16 -35.12
C ARG A 139 -33.08 59.71 -35.01
N LYS A 140 -33.59 59.96 -33.79
CA LYS A 140 -34.98 60.35 -33.51
C LYS A 140 -36.02 59.40 -34.12
N ASN A 141 -35.66 58.14 -34.33
CA ASN A 141 -36.54 57.13 -34.93
C ASN A 141 -37.45 56.52 -33.86
N ARG A 142 -38.63 57.13 -33.63
CA ARG A 142 -39.57 56.69 -32.58
C ARG A 142 -39.95 55.21 -32.68
N LYS A 143 -40.12 54.69 -33.90
CA LYS A 143 -40.41 53.26 -34.12
C LYS A 143 -39.23 52.37 -33.71
N GLY A 144 -38.02 52.75 -34.13
CA GLY A 144 -36.79 52.07 -33.72
C GLY A 144 -36.53 52.11 -32.21
N ILE A 145 -36.89 53.20 -31.54
CA ILE A 145 -36.78 53.34 -30.07
C ILE A 145 -37.72 52.35 -29.37
N ALA A 146 -39.00 52.31 -29.77
CA ALA A 146 -39.97 51.38 -29.19
C ALA A 146 -39.51 49.92 -29.38
N TYR A 147 -39.06 49.58 -30.58
CA TYR A 147 -38.53 48.25 -30.87
C TYR A 147 -37.27 47.92 -30.04
N ALA A 148 -36.30 48.82 -29.96
CA ALA A 148 -35.08 48.59 -29.18
C ALA A 148 -35.37 48.44 -27.67
N MET A 149 -36.30 49.21 -27.11
CA MET A 149 -36.78 49.01 -25.73
C MET A 149 -37.37 47.61 -25.52
N ASN A 150 -38.19 47.12 -26.46
CA ASN A 150 -38.71 45.76 -26.42
C ASN A 150 -37.58 44.70 -26.44
N ARG A 151 -36.56 44.89 -27.26
CA ARG A 151 -35.39 43.99 -27.33
C ARG A 151 -34.51 44.03 -26.07
N VAL A 152 -34.36 45.20 -25.45
CA VAL A 152 -33.71 45.34 -24.12
C VAL A 152 -34.50 44.55 -23.07
N GLY A 153 -35.82 44.72 -23.04
CA GLY A 153 -36.71 43.94 -22.17
C GLY A 153 -36.54 42.43 -22.39
N PHE A 154 -36.46 41.98 -23.64
CA PHE A 154 -36.24 40.57 -23.99
C PHE A 154 -34.95 40.01 -23.34
N ALA A 155 -33.83 40.70 -23.52
CA ALA A 155 -32.57 40.26 -22.93
C ALA A 155 -32.60 40.28 -21.39
N LEU A 156 -33.28 41.26 -20.78
CA LEU A 156 -33.45 41.33 -19.33
C LEU A 156 -34.31 40.19 -18.77
N THR A 157 -35.35 39.77 -19.49
CA THR A 157 -36.19 38.62 -19.12
C THR A 157 -35.35 37.35 -19.05
N ASP A 158 -34.52 37.07 -20.07
CA ASP A 158 -33.63 35.90 -20.08
C ASP A 158 -32.53 35.96 -19.00
N LEU A 159 -32.15 37.16 -18.56
CA LEU A 159 -31.23 37.38 -17.43
C LEU A 159 -31.91 37.26 -16.05
N GLY A 160 -33.22 37.02 -16.00
CA GLY A 160 -33.99 36.95 -14.75
C GLY A 160 -34.28 38.31 -14.11
N ARG A 161 -34.01 39.42 -14.81
CA ARG A 161 -34.24 40.81 -14.34
C ARG A 161 -35.66 41.26 -14.71
N TYR A 162 -36.66 40.52 -14.23
CA TYR A 162 -38.05 40.63 -14.69
C TYR A 162 -38.68 42.02 -14.48
N ASP A 163 -38.42 42.66 -13.34
CA ASP A 163 -39.00 43.98 -13.05
C ASP A 163 -38.46 45.08 -13.97
N GLU A 164 -37.16 45.02 -14.28
CA GLU A 164 -36.54 45.93 -15.24
C GLU A 164 -37.07 45.66 -16.65
N ALA A 165 -37.18 44.39 -17.04
CA ALA A 165 -37.76 44.00 -18.32
C ALA A 165 -39.19 44.55 -18.50
N LEU A 166 -40.04 44.37 -17.48
CA LEU A 166 -41.41 44.88 -17.46
C LEU A 166 -41.47 46.41 -17.55
N SER A 167 -40.51 47.14 -16.97
CA SER A 167 -40.40 48.59 -17.16
C SER A 167 -40.16 48.95 -18.63
N TYR A 168 -39.15 48.33 -19.26
CA TYR A 168 -38.84 48.56 -20.67
C TYR A 168 -39.98 48.17 -21.61
N TYR A 169 -40.68 47.06 -21.35
CA TYR A 169 -41.83 46.68 -22.16
C TYR A 169 -43.00 47.66 -22.02
N ARG A 170 -43.28 48.18 -20.82
CA ARG A 170 -44.33 49.20 -20.62
C ARG A 170 -44.00 50.49 -21.37
N ASP A 171 -42.75 50.93 -21.32
CA ASP A 171 -42.29 52.12 -22.05
C ASP A 171 -42.37 51.90 -23.57
N SER A 172 -41.93 50.73 -24.05
CA SER A 172 -42.06 50.32 -25.45
C SER A 172 -43.53 50.31 -25.90
N LEU A 173 -44.41 49.67 -25.13
CA LEU A 173 -45.83 49.54 -25.41
C LEU A 173 -46.53 50.91 -25.45
N LYS A 174 -46.20 51.81 -24.51
CA LYS A 174 -46.72 53.18 -24.48
C LYS A 174 -46.32 53.92 -25.75
N LEU A 175 -45.03 53.94 -26.08
CA LEU A 175 -44.53 54.61 -27.28
C LEU A 175 -45.11 53.99 -28.57
N ALA A 176 -45.22 52.67 -28.64
CA ALA A 176 -45.78 51.97 -29.79
C ALA A 176 -47.26 52.29 -30.00
N ARG A 177 -48.05 52.44 -28.92
CA ARG A 177 -49.45 52.91 -28.97
C ARG A 177 -49.55 54.35 -29.47
N GLU A 178 -48.67 55.24 -29.03
CA GLU A 178 -48.66 56.65 -29.48
C GLU A 178 -48.37 56.80 -30.99
N ILE A 179 -47.65 55.85 -31.60
CA ILE A 179 -47.27 55.88 -33.03
C ILE A 179 -48.03 54.85 -33.89
N ASP A 180 -49.05 54.19 -33.34
CA ASP A 180 -49.81 53.07 -33.95
C ASP A 180 -48.91 51.96 -34.54
N ASP A 181 -47.78 51.63 -33.90
CA ASP A 181 -46.95 50.50 -34.29
C ASP A 181 -47.50 49.18 -33.75
N ARG A 182 -48.56 48.70 -34.40
CA ARG A 182 -49.31 47.50 -33.99
C ARG A 182 -48.45 46.25 -33.86
N LYS A 183 -47.37 46.13 -34.62
CA LYS A 183 -46.44 44.99 -34.52
C LYS A 183 -45.69 45.02 -33.19
N THR A 184 -45.07 46.15 -32.84
CA THR A 184 -44.37 46.31 -31.55
C THR A 184 -45.32 46.24 -30.37
N ILE A 185 -46.58 46.70 -30.51
CA ILE A 185 -47.62 46.51 -29.48
C ILE A 185 -47.84 45.02 -29.22
N ALA A 186 -48.15 44.24 -30.26
CA ALA A 186 -48.43 42.81 -30.12
C ALA A 186 -47.22 42.04 -29.56
N SER A 187 -46.01 42.33 -30.05
CA SER A 187 -44.77 41.74 -29.52
C SER A 187 -44.54 42.12 -28.06
N SER A 188 -44.71 43.38 -27.67
CA SER A 188 -44.51 43.79 -26.27
C SER A 188 -45.50 43.15 -25.31
N LEU A 189 -46.77 43.00 -25.70
CA LEU A 189 -47.76 42.27 -24.91
C LEU A 189 -47.34 40.81 -24.73
N ASN A 190 -46.93 40.13 -25.81
CA ASN A 190 -46.48 38.74 -25.71
C ASN A 190 -45.27 38.60 -24.78
N GLU A 191 -44.25 39.45 -24.94
CA GLU A 191 -43.04 39.38 -24.11
C GLU A 191 -43.31 39.78 -22.64
N MET A 192 -44.23 40.71 -22.39
CA MET A 192 -44.69 41.00 -21.02
C MET A 192 -45.37 39.80 -20.38
N GLY A 193 -46.18 39.06 -21.15
CA GLY A 193 -46.77 37.80 -20.69
C GLY A 193 -45.71 36.80 -20.26
N VAL A 194 -44.63 36.64 -21.05
CA VAL A 194 -43.50 35.77 -20.71
C VAL A 194 -42.78 36.24 -19.45
N ALA A 195 -42.55 37.55 -19.29
CA ALA A 195 -41.88 38.09 -18.11
C ALA A 195 -42.71 37.94 -16.82
N TYR A 196 -44.02 38.20 -16.87
CA TYR A 196 -44.91 37.94 -15.73
C TYR A 196 -44.96 36.45 -15.38
N TRP A 197 -45.01 35.59 -16.40
CA TRP A 197 -45.01 34.15 -16.22
C TRP A 197 -43.74 33.66 -15.50
N TYR A 198 -42.55 34.05 -15.96
CA TYR A 198 -41.29 33.67 -15.29
C TYR A 198 -41.16 34.26 -13.88
N LYS A 199 -41.81 35.39 -13.60
CA LYS A 199 -41.92 35.96 -12.25
C LYS A 199 -42.89 35.16 -11.34
N GLY A 200 -43.67 34.25 -11.90
CA GLY A 200 -44.70 33.46 -11.19
C GLY A 200 -46.06 34.17 -11.09
N ASP A 201 -46.26 35.28 -11.80
CA ASP A 201 -47.51 36.04 -11.83
C ASP A 201 -48.37 35.63 -13.03
N VAL A 202 -49.03 34.48 -12.88
CA VAL A 202 -49.88 33.87 -13.92
C VAL A 202 -51.10 34.75 -14.24
N ASP A 203 -51.66 35.42 -13.23
CA ASP A 203 -52.84 36.28 -13.35
C ASP A 203 -52.57 37.49 -14.24
N SER A 204 -51.36 38.08 -14.13
CA SER A 204 -50.93 39.15 -15.03
C SER A 204 -50.53 38.63 -16.40
N ALA A 205 -50.02 37.40 -16.54
CA ALA A 205 -49.50 36.87 -17.80
C ALA A 205 -50.60 36.54 -18.83
N LEU A 206 -51.65 35.85 -18.41
CA LEU A 206 -52.74 35.38 -19.27
C LEU A 206 -53.39 36.49 -20.13
N PRO A 207 -53.84 37.64 -19.57
CA PRO A 207 -54.46 38.69 -20.37
C PRO A 207 -53.51 39.29 -21.42
N GLN A 208 -52.21 39.34 -21.14
CA GLN A 208 -51.22 39.86 -22.11
C GLN A 208 -51.10 38.92 -23.32
N PHE A 209 -51.04 37.61 -23.10
CA PHE A 209 -51.00 36.63 -24.20
C PHE A 209 -52.29 36.64 -25.03
N GLN A 210 -53.45 36.78 -24.39
CA GLN A 210 -54.74 36.87 -25.10
C GLN A 210 -54.87 38.14 -25.94
N GLU A 211 -54.44 39.29 -25.41
CA GLU A 211 -54.42 40.55 -26.17
C GLU A 211 -53.43 40.47 -27.34
N ALA A 212 -52.23 39.91 -27.10
CA ALA A 212 -51.23 39.68 -28.14
C ALA A 212 -51.76 38.77 -29.26
N TYR A 213 -52.39 37.65 -28.91
CA TYR A 213 -53.04 36.75 -29.87
C TYR A 213 -54.05 37.49 -30.75
N ALA A 214 -54.97 38.23 -30.14
CA ALA A 214 -56.01 38.96 -30.86
C ALA A 214 -55.41 40.00 -31.80
N MET A 215 -54.33 40.67 -31.39
CA MET A 215 -53.61 41.63 -32.22
C MET A 215 -52.89 40.96 -33.39
N PHE A 216 -52.13 39.88 -33.15
CA PHE A 216 -51.48 39.13 -34.23
C PHE A 216 -52.48 38.56 -35.23
N ALA A 217 -53.60 38.04 -34.76
CA ALA A 217 -54.68 37.54 -35.62
C ALA A 217 -55.25 38.65 -36.52
N LYS A 218 -55.52 39.84 -35.97
CA LYS A 218 -55.98 41.01 -36.74
C LYS A 218 -54.95 41.51 -37.76
N LEU A 219 -53.66 41.40 -37.44
CA LEU A 219 -52.56 41.76 -38.34
C LEU A 219 -52.31 40.72 -39.44
N GLY A 220 -53.00 39.57 -39.41
CA GLY A 220 -52.73 38.44 -40.31
C GLY A 220 -51.44 37.68 -39.99
N ASP A 221 -50.77 38.01 -38.89
CA ASP A 221 -49.57 37.30 -38.42
C ASP A 221 -49.96 36.01 -37.70
N ARG A 222 -50.43 35.05 -38.48
CA ARG A 222 -50.92 33.77 -37.98
C ARG A 222 -49.84 32.95 -37.28
N LYS A 223 -48.56 33.16 -37.61
CA LYS A 223 -47.43 32.49 -36.96
C LYS A 223 -47.34 32.93 -35.50
N ASN A 224 -47.27 34.24 -35.24
CA ASN A 224 -47.14 34.76 -33.89
C ASN A 224 -48.43 34.62 -33.07
N ALA A 225 -49.60 34.64 -33.73
CA ALA A 225 -50.86 34.25 -33.08
C ALA A 225 -50.79 32.81 -32.56
N ALA A 226 -50.35 31.85 -33.38
CA ALA A 226 -50.20 30.46 -32.95
C ALA A 226 -49.17 30.28 -31.82
N MET A 227 -48.09 31.08 -31.81
CA MET A 227 -47.13 31.10 -30.69
C MET A 227 -47.74 31.64 -29.40
N SER A 228 -48.58 32.68 -29.47
CA SER A 228 -49.28 33.23 -28.30
C SER A 228 -50.21 32.17 -27.67
N GLU A 229 -50.91 31.38 -28.49
CA GLU A 229 -51.72 30.25 -28.01
C GLU A 229 -50.87 29.12 -27.38
N ILE A 230 -49.65 28.88 -27.87
CA ILE A 230 -48.71 27.98 -27.18
C ILE A 230 -48.40 28.52 -25.79
N ASN A 231 -48.14 29.82 -25.65
CA ASN A 231 -47.83 30.42 -24.35
C ASN A 231 -49.01 30.32 -23.37
N VAL A 232 -50.24 30.52 -23.84
CA VAL A 232 -51.45 30.26 -23.03
C VAL A 232 -51.53 28.79 -22.62
N GLY A 233 -51.26 27.87 -23.55
CA GLY A 233 -51.22 26.44 -23.24
C GLY A 233 -50.16 26.07 -22.20
N LEU A 234 -48.97 26.71 -22.24
CA LEU A 234 -47.93 26.55 -21.22
C LEU A 234 -48.36 27.03 -19.84
N LEU A 235 -49.06 28.17 -19.75
CA LEU A 235 -49.64 28.64 -18.48
C LEU A 235 -50.64 27.63 -17.90
N PHE A 236 -51.55 27.10 -18.73
CA PHE A 236 -52.48 26.07 -18.29
C PHE A 236 -51.78 24.77 -17.89
N HIS A 237 -50.72 24.40 -18.59
CA HIS A 237 -49.92 23.23 -18.23
C HIS A 237 -49.33 23.40 -16.83
N GLU A 238 -48.66 24.53 -16.57
CA GLU A 238 -48.08 24.79 -15.24
C GLU A 238 -49.13 24.88 -14.11
N ALA A 239 -50.31 25.40 -14.41
CA ALA A 239 -51.44 25.40 -13.48
C ALA A 239 -52.05 24.00 -13.25
N GLY A 240 -51.56 22.96 -13.92
CA GLY A 240 -52.09 21.59 -13.84
C GLY A 240 -53.36 21.36 -14.65
N MET A 241 -53.82 22.35 -15.41
CA MET A 241 -54.98 22.30 -16.30
C MET A 241 -54.58 21.64 -17.64
N LEU A 242 -54.13 20.39 -17.55
CA LEU A 242 -53.49 19.67 -18.65
C LEU A 242 -54.39 19.46 -19.88
N GLN A 243 -55.71 19.33 -19.69
CA GLN A 243 -56.65 19.20 -20.80
C GLN A 243 -56.83 20.52 -21.56
N ASP A 244 -56.89 21.64 -20.85
CA ASP A 244 -57.00 22.97 -21.45
C ASP A 244 -55.72 23.33 -22.21
N ALA A 245 -54.55 22.99 -21.63
CA ALA A 245 -53.26 23.08 -22.31
C ALA A 245 -53.25 22.30 -23.63
N ILE A 246 -53.71 21.04 -23.62
CA ILE A 246 -53.82 20.21 -24.82
C ILE A 246 -54.76 20.83 -25.85
N SER A 247 -55.88 21.45 -25.44
CA SER A 247 -56.78 22.17 -26.35
C SER A 247 -56.04 23.30 -27.06
N LYS A 248 -55.35 24.15 -26.29
CA LYS A 248 -54.60 25.28 -26.85
C LYS A 248 -53.46 24.86 -27.76
N TYR A 249 -52.73 23.80 -27.41
CA TYR A 249 -51.72 23.25 -28.30
C TYR A 249 -52.32 22.67 -29.59
N LYS A 250 -53.51 22.05 -29.55
CA LYS A 250 -54.18 21.55 -30.78
C LYS A 250 -54.66 22.71 -31.67
N GLU A 251 -55.19 23.77 -31.09
CA GLU A 251 -55.57 24.99 -31.81
C GLU A 251 -54.36 25.60 -32.54
N SER A 252 -53.25 25.78 -31.82
CA SER A 252 -51.99 26.26 -32.41
C SER A 252 -51.44 25.31 -33.50
N LEU A 253 -51.48 24.00 -33.26
CA LEU A 253 -51.03 23.00 -34.23
C LEU A 253 -51.84 23.07 -35.54
N ALA A 254 -53.15 23.28 -35.46
CA ALA A 254 -54.00 23.42 -36.63
C ALA A 254 -53.62 24.66 -37.47
N ILE A 255 -53.24 25.77 -36.81
CA ILE A 255 -52.74 26.96 -37.51
C ILE A 255 -51.41 26.65 -38.20
N PHE A 256 -50.44 26.04 -37.50
CA PHE A 256 -49.15 25.69 -38.11
C PHE A 256 -49.25 24.66 -39.23
N GLN A 257 -50.23 23.74 -39.16
CA GLN A 257 -50.56 22.82 -40.26
C GLN A 257 -51.01 23.58 -41.51
N LYS A 258 -51.93 24.53 -41.39
CA LYS A 258 -52.39 25.36 -42.51
C LYS A 258 -51.24 26.20 -43.10
N LEU A 259 -50.35 26.70 -42.25
CA LEU A 259 -49.16 27.45 -42.68
C LEU A 259 -48.03 26.57 -43.21
N LYS A 260 -48.13 25.24 -43.10
CA LYS A 260 -47.04 24.29 -43.37
C LYS A 260 -45.74 24.62 -42.62
N HIS A 261 -45.85 25.27 -41.45
CA HIS A 261 -44.72 25.79 -40.68
C HIS A 261 -44.13 24.69 -39.78
N ARG A 262 -43.13 23.95 -40.29
CA ARG A 262 -42.61 22.72 -39.68
C ARG A 262 -42.03 22.90 -38.28
N GLU A 263 -41.27 23.96 -38.03
CA GLU A 263 -40.64 24.24 -36.72
C GLU A 263 -41.71 24.47 -35.62
N GLY A 264 -42.73 25.26 -35.95
CA GLY A 264 -43.87 25.53 -35.07
C GLY A 264 -44.66 24.24 -34.76
N MET A 265 -44.89 23.39 -35.77
CA MET A 265 -45.48 22.06 -35.53
C MET A 265 -44.61 21.20 -34.60
N GLY A 266 -43.29 21.20 -34.81
CA GLY A 266 -42.33 20.45 -33.99
C GLY A 266 -42.41 20.87 -32.53
N THR A 267 -42.32 22.17 -32.27
CA THR A 267 -42.45 22.77 -30.93
C THR A 267 -43.78 22.41 -30.28
N THR A 268 -44.88 22.55 -31.02
CA THR A 268 -46.22 22.21 -30.51
C THR A 268 -46.36 20.72 -30.16
N TYR A 269 -45.73 19.83 -30.94
CA TYR A 269 -45.73 18.40 -30.63
C TYR A 269 -44.90 18.07 -29.38
N ILE A 270 -43.82 18.80 -29.09
CA ILE A 270 -43.07 18.65 -27.83
C ILE A 270 -43.94 19.05 -26.64
N ASN A 271 -44.67 20.15 -26.74
CA ASN A 271 -45.56 20.60 -25.67
C ASN A 271 -46.73 19.63 -25.45
N LEU A 272 -47.35 19.13 -26.52
CA LEU A 272 -48.34 18.05 -26.44
C LEU A 272 -47.76 16.77 -25.82
N CYS A 273 -46.52 16.41 -26.19
CA CYS A 273 -45.82 15.26 -25.62
C CYS A 273 -45.69 15.42 -24.09
N SER A 274 -45.25 16.58 -23.62
CA SER A 274 -45.11 16.89 -22.20
C SER A 274 -46.46 16.78 -21.48
N ALA A 275 -47.50 17.43 -21.99
CA ALA A 275 -48.84 17.38 -21.39
C ALA A 275 -49.46 15.97 -21.37
N TYR A 276 -49.28 15.18 -22.44
CA TYR A 276 -49.72 13.78 -22.45
C TYR A 276 -48.94 12.92 -21.47
N ARG A 277 -47.63 13.13 -21.32
CA ARG A 277 -46.81 12.41 -20.35
C ARG A 277 -47.29 12.69 -18.93
N ASP A 278 -47.59 13.94 -18.61
CA ASP A 278 -48.03 14.34 -17.26
C ASP A 278 -49.46 13.84 -16.95
N LEU A 279 -50.30 13.62 -17.96
CA LEU A 279 -51.56 12.86 -17.86
C LEU A 279 -51.36 11.32 -17.84
N ASN A 280 -50.11 10.84 -17.84
CA ASN A 280 -49.75 9.43 -17.94
C ASN A 280 -50.27 8.73 -19.23
N ARG A 281 -50.54 9.49 -20.29
CA ARG A 281 -50.93 9.03 -21.63
C ARG A 281 -49.68 8.76 -22.48
N LEU A 282 -48.87 7.80 -22.03
CA LEU A 282 -47.54 7.52 -22.58
C LEU A 282 -47.54 7.18 -24.09
N PRO A 283 -48.52 6.43 -24.66
CA PRO A 283 -48.57 6.17 -26.10
C PRO A 283 -48.74 7.45 -26.95
N GLU A 284 -49.63 8.34 -26.54
CA GLU A 284 -49.86 9.62 -27.20
C GLU A 284 -48.64 10.55 -27.07
N ALA A 285 -48.01 10.56 -25.89
CA ALA A 285 -46.78 11.30 -25.65
C ALA A 285 -45.66 10.84 -26.60
N LEU A 286 -45.45 9.52 -26.72
CA LEU A 286 -44.45 8.95 -27.62
C LEU A 286 -44.75 9.25 -29.10
N SER A 287 -46.02 9.17 -29.49
CA SER A 287 -46.47 9.53 -30.84
C SER A 287 -46.17 11.00 -31.15
N ALA A 288 -46.49 11.91 -30.22
CA ALA A 288 -46.21 13.34 -30.35
C ALA A 288 -44.70 13.60 -30.45
N ALA A 289 -43.88 13.02 -29.57
CA ALA A 289 -42.43 13.19 -29.58
C ALA A 289 -41.79 12.69 -30.89
N LYS A 290 -42.24 11.54 -31.44
CA LYS A 290 -41.78 11.04 -32.75
C LYS A 290 -42.21 11.94 -33.90
N LYS A 291 -43.41 12.52 -33.84
CA LYS A 291 -43.86 13.52 -34.83
C LYS A 291 -42.99 14.77 -34.78
N ALA A 292 -42.67 15.27 -33.57
CA ALA A 292 -41.74 16.39 -33.38
C ALA A 292 -40.37 16.08 -34.00
N LEU A 293 -39.80 14.91 -33.68
CA LEU A 293 -38.51 14.47 -34.22
C LEU A 293 -38.50 14.51 -35.76
N LYS A 294 -39.54 13.99 -36.42
CA LYS A 294 -39.65 14.02 -37.89
C LYS A 294 -39.75 15.45 -38.44
N LYS A 295 -40.41 16.37 -37.73
CA LYS A 295 -40.49 17.77 -38.15
C LYS A 295 -39.13 18.46 -38.07
N PHE A 296 -38.41 18.28 -36.96
CA PHE A 296 -37.08 18.87 -36.78
C PHE A 296 -36.01 18.23 -37.67
N GLN A 297 -36.12 16.93 -37.98
CA GLN A 297 -35.28 16.28 -39.00
C GLN A 297 -35.45 16.94 -40.38
N ALA A 298 -36.70 17.25 -40.75
CA ALA A 298 -37.02 17.87 -42.03
C ALA A 298 -36.68 19.37 -42.11
N THR A 299 -36.28 20.00 -41.01
CA THR A 299 -35.81 21.40 -40.97
C THR A 299 -34.33 21.53 -40.65
N GLY A 300 -33.69 20.45 -40.18
CA GLY A 300 -32.30 20.49 -39.70
C GLY A 300 -32.15 21.20 -38.35
N ASP A 301 -33.24 21.41 -37.61
CA ASP A 301 -33.21 22.10 -36.31
C ASP A 301 -32.55 21.21 -35.25
N LYS A 302 -31.28 21.49 -34.96
CA LYS A 302 -30.46 20.72 -34.03
C LYS A 302 -31.01 20.78 -32.60
N GLN A 303 -31.52 21.93 -32.15
CA GLN A 303 -32.04 22.10 -30.80
C GLN A 303 -33.33 21.30 -30.66
N GLY A 304 -34.28 21.47 -31.60
CA GLY A 304 -35.53 20.70 -31.62
C GLY A 304 -35.30 19.19 -31.75
N LEU A 305 -34.27 18.75 -32.50
CA LEU A 305 -33.85 17.35 -32.54
C LEU A 305 -33.41 16.83 -31.17
N ALA A 306 -32.61 17.61 -30.43
CA ALA A 306 -32.17 17.23 -29.09
C ALA A 306 -33.37 17.15 -28.14
N ASP A 307 -34.26 18.13 -28.16
CA ASP A 307 -35.47 18.20 -27.34
C ASP A 307 -36.42 17.02 -27.61
N ALA A 308 -36.59 16.65 -28.89
CA ALA A 308 -37.40 15.50 -29.27
C ALA A 308 -36.78 14.17 -28.80
N ASN A 309 -35.46 13.99 -28.96
CA ASN A 309 -34.76 12.80 -28.47
C ASN A 309 -34.82 12.71 -26.94
N ALA A 310 -34.63 13.83 -26.22
CA ALA A 310 -34.75 13.92 -24.77
C ALA A 310 -36.16 13.53 -24.31
N SER A 311 -37.19 14.06 -24.98
CA SER A 311 -38.60 13.75 -24.70
C SER A 311 -38.91 12.27 -24.90
N ILE A 312 -38.45 11.66 -26.00
CA ILE A 312 -38.58 10.21 -26.24
C ILE A 312 -37.89 9.43 -25.13
N GLY A 313 -36.68 9.82 -24.74
CA GLY A 313 -35.94 9.20 -23.63
C GLY A 313 -36.72 9.22 -22.31
N ALA A 314 -37.30 10.37 -21.94
CA ALA A 314 -38.11 10.52 -20.74
C ALA A 314 -39.38 9.65 -20.75
N ILE A 315 -40.02 9.48 -21.91
CA ILE A 315 -41.20 8.62 -22.04
C ILE A 315 -40.81 7.14 -21.96
N LEU A 316 -39.75 6.72 -22.65
CA LEU A 316 -39.25 5.34 -22.58
C LEU A 316 -38.81 4.97 -21.16
N PHE A 317 -38.24 5.94 -20.43
CA PHE A 317 -37.98 5.79 -19.00
C PHE A 317 -39.25 5.55 -18.18
N SER A 318 -40.30 6.33 -18.42
CA SER A 318 -41.60 6.17 -17.76
C SER A 318 -42.27 4.82 -18.09
N GLN A 319 -42.00 4.26 -19.27
CA GLN A 319 -42.44 2.93 -19.69
C GLN A 319 -41.55 1.77 -19.17
N GLY A 320 -40.43 2.06 -18.49
CA GLY A 320 -39.46 1.03 -18.07
C GLY A 320 -38.63 0.42 -19.21
N LYS A 321 -38.65 1.01 -20.41
CA LYS A 321 -37.94 0.53 -21.61
C LYS A 321 -36.53 1.08 -21.70
N LEU A 322 -35.66 0.60 -20.82
CA LEU A 322 -34.36 1.22 -20.55
C LEU A 322 -33.33 1.03 -21.67
N SER A 323 -33.32 -0.12 -22.34
CA SER A 323 -32.43 -0.39 -23.48
C SER A 323 -32.79 0.49 -24.69
N GLU A 324 -34.08 0.72 -24.92
CA GLU A 324 -34.56 1.60 -25.99
C GLU A 324 -34.26 3.08 -25.70
N MET A 325 -34.22 3.49 -24.42
CA MET A 325 -34.02 4.88 -23.98
C MET A 325 -32.59 5.39 -24.23
N GLU A 326 -31.58 4.56 -23.95
CA GLU A 326 -30.16 4.93 -24.00
C GLU A 326 -29.71 5.58 -25.33
N PRO A 327 -30.04 5.07 -26.53
CA PRO A 327 -29.62 5.71 -27.78
C PRO A 327 -30.22 7.10 -27.99
N TYR A 328 -31.47 7.35 -27.55
CA TYR A 328 -32.10 8.67 -27.68
C TYR A 328 -31.44 9.68 -26.74
N VAL A 329 -31.21 9.31 -25.47
CA VAL A 329 -30.56 10.20 -24.52
C VAL A 329 -29.11 10.50 -24.90
N LYS A 330 -28.36 9.51 -25.42
CA LYS A 330 -27.00 9.74 -25.93
C LYS A 330 -26.98 10.72 -27.10
N LYS A 331 -27.91 10.60 -28.05
CA LYS A 331 -28.05 11.55 -29.17
C LYS A 331 -28.36 12.96 -28.65
N ALA A 332 -29.35 13.10 -27.77
CA ALA A 332 -29.72 14.39 -27.20
C ALA A 332 -28.54 15.03 -26.44
N LEU A 333 -27.83 14.26 -25.61
CA LEU A 333 -26.68 14.76 -24.84
C LEU A 333 -25.52 15.20 -25.74
N ALA A 334 -25.21 14.45 -26.79
CA ALA A 334 -24.19 14.83 -27.76
C ALA A 334 -24.55 16.13 -28.50
N THR A 335 -25.83 16.27 -28.87
CA THR A 335 -26.32 17.49 -29.52
C THR A 335 -26.32 18.69 -28.57
N TYR A 336 -26.79 18.56 -27.33
CA TYR A 336 -26.73 19.66 -26.35
C TYR A 336 -25.30 20.12 -26.07
N ARG A 337 -24.35 19.18 -25.93
CA ARG A 337 -22.91 19.52 -25.79
C ARG A 337 -22.38 20.31 -26.97
N MET A 338 -22.70 19.86 -28.19
CA MET A 338 -22.29 20.57 -29.42
C MET A 338 -22.89 21.98 -29.49
N LEU A 339 -24.12 22.16 -28.99
CA LEU A 339 -24.80 23.45 -28.94
C LEU A 339 -24.39 24.31 -27.73
N GLY A 340 -23.58 23.79 -26.80
CA GLY A 340 -23.28 24.47 -25.54
C GLY A 340 -24.48 24.61 -24.61
N ASN A 341 -25.56 23.83 -24.82
CA ASN A 341 -26.77 23.88 -24.01
C ASN A 341 -26.56 23.14 -22.68
N ARG A 342 -25.90 23.82 -21.74
CA ARG A 342 -25.57 23.29 -20.42
C ARG A 342 -26.80 22.86 -19.62
N ASN A 343 -27.90 23.61 -19.73
CA ASN A 343 -29.14 23.27 -19.02
C ASN A 343 -29.75 21.95 -19.54
N GLY A 344 -29.80 21.77 -20.85
CA GLY A 344 -30.22 20.51 -21.48
C GLY A 344 -29.33 19.33 -21.10
N GLU A 345 -28.01 19.53 -21.01
CA GLU A 345 -27.08 18.50 -20.51
C GLU A 345 -27.37 18.11 -19.06
N ALA A 346 -27.54 19.10 -18.16
CA ALA A 346 -27.81 18.87 -16.75
C ALA A 346 -29.11 18.10 -16.55
N ASN A 347 -30.16 18.46 -17.28
CA ASN A 347 -31.46 17.78 -17.22
C ASN A 347 -31.33 16.31 -17.63
N LEU A 348 -30.64 16.02 -18.74
CA LEU A 348 -30.41 14.64 -19.17
C LEU A 348 -29.58 13.83 -18.17
N TYR A 349 -28.58 14.43 -17.53
CA TYR A 349 -27.85 13.76 -16.45
C TYR A 349 -28.72 13.51 -15.24
N GLY A 350 -29.60 14.44 -14.87
CA GLY A 350 -30.59 14.23 -13.82
C GLY A 350 -31.51 13.05 -14.12
N GLN A 351 -32.02 12.97 -15.35
CA GLN A 351 -32.86 11.85 -15.81
C GLN A 351 -32.09 10.52 -15.80
N LEU A 352 -30.83 10.50 -16.25
CA LEU A 352 -29.97 9.33 -16.16
C LEU A 352 -29.72 8.93 -14.69
N GLY A 353 -29.52 9.90 -13.80
CA GLY A 353 -29.39 9.70 -12.37
C GLY A 353 -30.58 8.95 -11.78
N GLN A 354 -31.79 9.47 -12.02
CA GLN A 354 -33.04 8.84 -11.59
C GLN A 354 -33.27 7.46 -12.21
N LEU A 355 -32.82 7.27 -13.46
CA LEU A 355 -32.83 5.97 -14.10
C LEU A 355 -31.97 4.96 -13.37
N TYR A 356 -30.71 5.30 -13.12
CA TYR A 356 -29.78 4.42 -12.44
C TYR A 356 -30.22 4.11 -11.00
N LEU A 357 -31.00 5.01 -10.36
CA LEU A 357 -31.67 4.74 -9.09
C LEU A 357 -32.72 3.64 -9.23
N LYS A 358 -33.65 3.76 -10.20
CA LYS A 358 -34.73 2.77 -10.38
C LYS A 358 -34.22 1.34 -10.66
N ILE A 359 -33.05 1.20 -11.30
CA ILE A 359 -32.43 -0.11 -11.55
C ILE A 359 -31.48 -0.58 -10.44
N GLY A 360 -31.43 0.11 -9.29
CA GLY A 360 -30.60 -0.26 -8.15
C GLY A 360 -29.09 -0.03 -8.34
N LYS A 361 -28.67 0.70 -9.38
CA LYS A 361 -27.26 1.02 -9.64
C LYS A 361 -26.88 2.35 -8.97
N HIS A 362 -26.93 2.38 -7.65
CA HIS A 362 -26.82 3.59 -6.83
C HIS A 362 -25.53 4.39 -7.08
N LYS A 363 -24.39 3.73 -7.31
CA LYS A 363 -23.12 4.41 -7.64
C LYS A 363 -23.21 5.20 -8.94
N LYS A 364 -23.72 4.59 -10.02
CA LYS A 364 -23.87 5.28 -11.32
C LYS A 364 -24.89 6.41 -11.22
N ALA A 365 -25.96 6.22 -10.44
CA ALA A 365 -26.92 7.27 -10.18
C ALA A 365 -26.27 8.49 -9.52
N ARG A 366 -25.47 8.29 -8.47
CA ARG A 366 -24.70 9.37 -7.83
C ARG A 366 -23.81 10.09 -8.82
N ASP A 367 -23.06 9.36 -9.65
CA ASP A 367 -22.14 9.97 -10.62
C ASP A 367 -22.88 10.89 -11.62
N TYR A 368 -24.05 10.48 -12.08
CA TYR A 368 -24.87 11.30 -13.00
C TYR A 368 -25.57 12.46 -12.30
N LEU A 369 -26.16 12.23 -11.12
CA LEU A 369 -26.75 13.30 -10.32
C LEU A 369 -25.71 14.35 -9.92
N ARG A 370 -24.47 13.95 -9.62
CA ARG A 370 -23.38 14.89 -9.34
C ARG A 370 -23.03 15.74 -10.56
N LYS A 371 -22.93 15.14 -11.75
CA LYS A 371 -22.75 15.90 -13.00
C LYS A 371 -23.89 16.89 -13.24
N ALA A 372 -25.13 16.49 -12.99
CA ALA A 372 -26.27 17.39 -13.10
C ALA A 372 -26.14 18.56 -12.11
N PHE A 373 -25.82 18.26 -10.85
CA PHE A 373 -25.61 19.27 -9.80
C PHE A 373 -24.50 20.26 -10.17
N ASP A 374 -23.33 19.77 -10.59
CA ASP A 374 -22.18 20.61 -10.93
C ASP A 374 -22.58 21.60 -12.03
N ILE A 375 -23.26 21.13 -13.08
CA ILE A 375 -23.73 22.00 -14.16
C ILE A 375 -24.78 23.00 -13.66
N TYR A 376 -25.79 22.55 -12.89
CA TYR A 376 -26.82 23.45 -12.35
C TYR A 376 -26.24 24.51 -11.42
N SER A 377 -25.23 24.16 -10.64
CA SER A 377 -24.46 25.09 -9.81
C SER A 377 -23.70 26.10 -10.67
N ASP A 378 -23.01 25.64 -11.72
CA ASP A 378 -22.26 26.50 -12.65
C ASP A 378 -23.17 27.53 -13.34
N ILE A 379 -24.32 27.09 -13.86
CA ILE A 379 -25.29 27.97 -14.53
C ILE A 379 -26.18 28.73 -13.54
N LYS A 380 -25.92 28.63 -12.24
CA LYS A 380 -26.64 29.31 -11.15
C LYS A 380 -28.16 29.02 -11.12
N SER A 381 -28.56 27.84 -11.59
CA SER A 381 -29.95 27.37 -11.55
C SER A 381 -30.29 26.88 -10.14
N LYS A 382 -30.70 27.81 -9.27
CA LYS A 382 -30.90 27.51 -7.84
C LYS A 382 -31.94 26.40 -7.61
N ARG A 383 -33.09 26.48 -8.28
CA ARG A 383 -34.20 25.53 -8.09
C ARG A 383 -33.79 24.10 -8.41
N GLU A 384 -33.14 23.89 -9.54
CA GLU A 384 -32.70 22.58 -10.03
C GLU A 384 -31.52 22.07 -9.22
N ALA A 385 -30.56 22.94 -8.87
CA ALA A 385 -29.46 22.60 -7.96
C ALA A 385 -30.00 22.14 -6.59
N ALA A 386 -31.05 22.78 -6.06
CA ALA A 386 -31.71 22.36 -4.84
C ALA A 386 -32.30 20.94 -4.99
N GLU A 387 -33.07 20.69 -6.05
CA GLU A 387 -33.72 19.39 -6.25
C GLU A 387 -32.71 18.24 -6.39
N ILE A 388 -31.63 18.45 -7.16
CA ILE A 388 -30.57 17.45 -7.28
C ILE A 388 -29.82 17.28 -5.95
N SER A 389 -29.57 18.36 -5.20
CA SER A 389 -28.95 18.29 -3.87
C SER A 389 -29.78 17.45 -2.90
N LYS A 390 -31.11 17.61 -2.93
CA LYS A 390 -32.04 16.79 -2.13
C LYS A 390 -31.93 15.31 -2.48
N GLN A 391 -31.87 14.98 -3.77
CA GLN A 391 -31.73 13.59 -4.24
C GLN A 391 -30.38 12.99 -3.84
N LEU A 392 -29.28 13.74 -3.99
CA LEU A 392 -27.94 13.34 -3.57
C LEU A 392 -27.85 13.16 -2.05
N SER A 393 -28.41 14.08 -1.27
CA SER A 393 -28.46 13.99 0.20
C SER A 393 -29.09 12.68 0.66
N LYS A 394 -30.27 12.35 0.11
CA LYS A 394 -30.97 11.09 0.43
C LYS A 394 -30.15 9.87 0.06
N LEU A 395 -29.53 9.90 -1.12
CA LEU A 395 -28.75 8.77 -1.62
C LEU A 395 -27.48 8.50 -0.81
N TYR A 396 -26.82 9.56 -0.32
CA TYR A 396 -25.69 9.42 0.59
C TYR A 396 -26.11 9.00 2.01
N GLU A 397 -27.30 9.39 2.46
CA GLU A 397 -27.88 8.92 3.73
C GLU A 397 -28.14 7.40 3.67
N GLU A 398 -28.74 6.92 2.57
CA GLU A 398 -28.98 5.49 2.33
C GLU A 398 -27.69 4.66 2.27
N ASP A 399 -26.58 5.22 1.77
CA ASP A 399 -25.26 4.57 1.79
C ASP A 399 -24.57 4.60 3.17
N GLY A 400 -25.12 5.32 4.15
CA GLY A 400 -24.47 5.58 5.43
C GLY A 400 -23.32 6.60 5.35
N ASN A 401 -23.18 7.34 4.25
CA ASN A 401 -22.20 8.42 4.14
C ASN A 401 -22.81 9.75 4.61
N TYR A 402 -23.01 9.86 5.93
CA TYR A 402 -23.69 11.00 6.55
C TYR A 402 -22.93 12.32 6.37
N LYS A 403 -21.61 12.29 6.13
CA LYS A 403 -20.81 13.49 5.83
C LYS A 403 -21.25 14.14 4.51
N GLU A 404 -21.30 13.36 3.43
CA GLU A 404 -21.74 13.84 2.13
C GLU A 404 -23.25 14.12 2.12
N ALA A 405 -24.03 13.30 2.83
CA ALA A 405 -25.46 13.56 3.01
C ALA A 405 -25.71 14.94 3.64
N LEU A 406 -24.99 15.27 4.72
CA LEU A 406 -25.06 16.58 5.37
C LEU A 406 -24.58 17.71 4.45
N HIS A 407 -23.52 17.49 3.67
CA HIS A 407 -23.04 18.46 2.69
C HIS A 407 -24.13 18.83 1.67
N PHE A 408 -24.73 17.84 1.01
CA PHE A 408 -25.80 18.07 0.04
C PHE A 408 -27.10 18.55 0.69
N SER A 409 -27.37 18.18 1.93
CA SER A 409 -28.50 18.72 2.70
C SER A 409 -28.34 20.23 2.94
N ASN A 410 -27.13 20.69 3.28
CA ASN A 410 -26.83 22.12 3.41
C ASN A 410 -26.94 22.87 2.07
N LEU A 411 -26.48 22.26 0.97
CA LEU A 411 -26.64 22.84 -0.36
C LEU A 411 -28.12 22.95 -0.76
N TYR A 412 -28.92 21.93 -0.46
CA TYR A 412 -30.37 21.99 -0.64
C TYR A 412 -30.98 23.18 0.12
N LEU A 413 -30.56 23.47 1.35
CA LEU A 413 -31.04 24.66 2.08
C LEU A 413 -30.57 25.98 1.49
N TYR A 414 -29.30 26.04 1.08
CA TYR A 414 -28.73 27.23 0.47
C TYR A 414 -29.49 27.61 -0.80
N TYR A 415 -29.88 26.62 -1.60
CA TYR A 415 -30.60 26.84 -2.85
C TYR A 415 -32.14 26.86 -2.71
N GLY A 416 -32.71 26.20 -1.71
CA GLY A 416 -34.16 25.91 -1.59
C GLY A 416 -35.00 26.87 -0.74
N GLU A 417 -34.46 27.99 -0.26
CA GLU A 417 -35.11 29.04 0.56
C GLU A 417 -35.93 28.62 1.81
N LYS A 418 -36.16 27.35 2.13
CA LYS A 418 -36.73 26.91 3.42
C LYS A 418 -36.56 25.41 3.68
N SER A 419 -35.92 25.05 4.80
CA SER A 419 -36.35 24.04 5.81
C SER A 419 -35.17 23.54 6.68
N ARG A 420 -34.88 24.20 7.80
CA ARG A 420 -33.76 23.82 8.73
C ARG A 420 -33.91 22.44 9.39
N GLN A 421 -35.13 21.90 9.48
CA GLN A 421 -35.43 20.75 10.35
C GLN A 421 -34.78 19.42 9.90
N SER A 422 -34.65 19.17 8.59
CA SER A 422 -34.01 17.95 8.08
C SER A 422 -32.49 17.95 8.32
N VAL A 423 -31.85 19.12 8.21
CA VAL A 423 -30.42 19.28 8.48
C VAL A 423 -30.11 19.05 9.95
N ASP A 424 -30.91 19.58 10.87
CA ASP A 424 -30.66 19.38 12.31
C ASP A 424 -30.72 17.89 12.71
N LYS A 425 -31.63 17.12 12.10
CA LYS A 425 -31.70 15.66 12.29
C LYS A 425 -30.47 14.94 11.74
N LEU A 426 -30.04 15.27 10.52
CA LEU A 426 -28.84 14.71 9.88
C LEU A 426 -27.56 15.09 10.65
N LYS A 427 -27.49 16.32 11.16
CA LYS A 427 -26.40 16.84 11.98
C LYS A 427 -26.28 16.06 13.29
N LEU A 428 -27.42 15.80 13.95
CA LEU A 428 -27.47 14.96 15.14
C LEU A 428 -27.05 13.50 14.84
N GLN A 429 -27.46 12.93 13.70
CA GLN A 429 -27.03 11.58 13.31
C GLN A 429 -25.53 11.51 13.03
N TYR A 430 -24.99 12.49 12.30
CA TYR A 430 -23.55 12.63 12.07
C TYR A 430 -22.77 12.78 13.38
N GLU A 431 -23.25 13.61 14.31
CA GLU A 431 -22.65 13.76 15.64
C GLU A 431 -22.71 12.46 16.45
N LYS A 432 -23.83 11.73 16.42
CA LYS A 432 -23.96 10.42 17.06
C LYS A 432 -22.97 9.40 16.49
N GLU A 433 -22.83 9.34 15.17
CA GLU A 433 -21.90 8.42 14.52
C GLU A 433 -20.44 8.81 14.79
N ARG A 434 -20.12 10.11 14.79
CA ARG A 434 -18.82 10.62 15.19
C ARG A 434 -18.48 10.21 16.62
N LEU A 435 -19.40 10.43 17.58
CA LEU A 435 -19.22 10.03 18.97
C LEU A 435 -19.13 8.50 19.14
N ARG A 436 -19.85 7.72 18.32
CA ARG A 436 -19.76 6.26 18.31
C ARG A 436 -18.38 5.79 17.85
N ASN A 437 -17.89 6.33 16.74
CA ASN A 437 -16.56 6.02 16.21
C ASN A 437 -15.45 6.45 17.18
N GLU A 438 -15.63 7.58 17.85
CA GLU A 438 -14.72 8.06 18.90
C GLU A 438 -14.72 7.12 20.12
N LYS A 439 -15.91 6.69 20.57
CA LYS A 439 -16.03 5.70 21.64
C LYS A 439 -15.41 4.35 21.28
N GLU A 440 -15.65 3.85 20.07
CA GLU A 440 -15.06 2.59 19.58
C GLU A 440 -13.53 2.69 19.51
N ARG A 441 -12.98 3.83 19.07
CA ARG A 441 -11.52 4.08 19.12
C ARG A 441 -10.99 4.07 20.55
N LEU A 442 -11.66 4.77 21.47
CA LEU A 442 -11.26 4.81 22.88
C LEU A 442 -11.36 3.43 23.56
N ASP A 443 -12.38 2.63 23.23
CA ASP A 443 -12.53 1.26 23.73
C ASP A 443 -11.44 0.34 23.16
N HIS A 444 -11.07 0.50 21.89
CA HIS A 444 -9.92 -0.20 21.30
C HIS A 444 -8.60 0.21 21.96
N GLU A 445 -8.36 1.51 22.19
CA GLU A 445 -7.17 2.01 22.87
C GLU A 445 -7.08 1.49 24.32
N LYS A 446 -8.20 1.49 25.06
CA LYS A 446 -8.28 0.89 26.40
C LYS A 446 -7.97 -0.61 26.36
N LYS A 447 -8.53 -1.35 25.41
CA LYS A 447 -8.29 -2.79 25.28
C LYS A 447 -6.83 -3.09 24.96
N ILE A 448 -6.19 -2.27 24.12
CA ILE A 448 -4.76 -2.35 23.85
C ILE A 448 -3.95 -2.07 25.12
N ALA A 449 -4.33 -1.06 25.91
CA ALA A 449 -3.68 -0.75 27.18
C ALA A 449 -3.81 -1.90 28.21
N GLU A 450 -5.00 -2.48 28.37
CA GLU A 450 -5.23 -3.64 29.24
C GLU A 450 -4.41 -4.87 28.80
N LEU A 451 -4.37 -5.15 27.49
CA LEU A 451 -3.57 -6.25 26.95
C LEU A 451 -2.07 -6.00 27.16
N LYS A 452 -1.62 -4.75 27.04
CA LYS A 452 -0.23 -4.36 27.32
C LYS A 452 0.10 -4.58 28.79
N GLU A 453 -0.77 -4.16 29.70
CA GLU A 453 -0.57 -4.36 31.15
C GLU A 453 -0.56 -5.85 31.52
N LYS A 454 -1.46 -6.67 30.94
CA LYS A 454 -1.47 -8.13 31.13
C LYS A 454 -0.18 -8.77 30.60
N ARG A 455 0.27 -8.37 29.40
CA ARG A 455 1.52 -8.84 28.82
C ARG A 455 2.71 -8.48 29.70
N ASP A 456 2.79 -7.24 30.19
CA ASP A 456 3.90 -6.78 31.02
C ASP A 456 3.91 -7.50 32.38
N ARG A 457 2.74 -7.77 32.99
CA ARG A 457 2.62 -8.64 34.17
C ARG A 457 3.08 -10.06 33.90
N LEU A 458 2.70 -10.66 32.77
CA LEU A 458 3.17 -12.00 32.40
C LEU A 458 4.69 -12.02 32.22
N ILE A 459 5.27 -11.02 31.55
CA ILE A 459 6.73 -10.89 31.40
C ILE A 459 7.41 -10.80 32.76
N GLN A 460 6.87 -10.01 33.70
CA GLN A 460 7.42 -9.92 35.06
C GLN A 460 7.36 -11.26 35.81
N ILE A 461 6.24 -11.99 35.72
CA ILE A 461 6.10 -13.32 36.32
C ILE A 461 7.11 -14.30 35.69
N PHE A 462 7.23 -14.31 34.36
CA PHE A 462 8.21 -15.15 33.67
C PHE A 462 9.64 -14.80 34.07
N MET A 463 9.99 -13.51 34.18
CA MET A 463 11.31 -13.07 34.66
C MET A 463 11.58 -13.52 36.09
N ALA A 464 10.58 -13.45 36.98
CA ALA A 464 10.72 -13.91 38.36
C ALA A 464 10.91 -15.43 38.44
N ILE A 465 10.14 -16.21 37.68
CA ILE A 465 10.29 -17.67 37.59
C ILE A 465 11.66 -18.01 36.99
N PHE A 466 12.05 -17.35 35.90
CA PHE A 466 13.34 -17.56 35.26
C PHE A 466 14.51 -17.25 36.22
N LEU A 467 14.44 -16.12 36.93
CA LEU A 467 15.42 -15.77 37.95
C LEU A 467 15.47 -16.82 39.06
N GLY A 468 14.32 -17.31 39.51
CA GLY A 468 14.23 -18.41 40.49
C GLY A 468 14.89 -19.70 40.00
N ILE A 469 14.67 -20.09 38.74
CA ILE A 469 15.30 -21.25 38.12
C ILE A 469 16.82 -21.05 38.01
N VAL A 470 17.28 -19.88 37.59
CA VAL A 470 18.71 -19.56 37.50
C VAL A 470 19.37 -19.66 38.88
N LEU A 471 18.75 -19.07 39.90
CA LEU A 471 19.25 -19.16 41.29
C LEU A 471 19.25 -20.59 41.81
N LEU A 472 18.23 -21.39 41.48
CA LEU A 472 18.17 -22.80 41.85
C LEU A 472 19.29 -23.60 41.17
N ILE A 473 19.52 -23.38 39.87
CA ILE A 473 20.62 -24.02 39.12
C ILE A 473 21.97 -23.62 39.74
N LEU A 474 22.18 -22.33 40.01
CA LEU A 474 23.41 -21.85 40.66
C LEU A 474 23.61 -22.48 42.04
N TRP A 475 22.54 -22.64 42.82
CA TRP A 475 22.58 -23.32 44.12
C TRP A 475 22.92 -24.81 43.98
N ILE A 476 22.32 -25.52 43.02
CA ILE A 476 22.65 -26.93 42.70
C ILE A 476 24.11 -27.03 42.27
N LEU A 477 24.57 -26.15 41.38
CA LEU A 477 25.95 -26.12 40.90
C LEU A 477 26.92 -25.85 42.05
N TYR A 478 26.63 -24.87 42.89
CA TYR A 478 27.41 -24.57 44.09
C TYR A 478 27.51 -25.77 45.03
N ARG A 479 26.39 -26.44 45.31
CA ARG A 479 26.35 -27.66 46.12
C ARG A 479 27.16 -28.80 45.48
N SER A 480 27.02 -28.99 44.17
CA SER A 480 27.76 -30.01 43.42
C SER A 480 29.27 -29.73 43.43
N PHE A 481 29.66 -28.46 43.32
CA PHE A 481 31.04 -28.03 43.38
C PHE A 481 31.65 -28.29 44.75
N GLN A 482 30.94 -27.95 45.83
CA GLN A 482 31.40 -28.24 47.19
C GLN A 482 31.53 -29.75 47.45
N ALA A 483 30.56 -30.55 46.98
CA ALA A 483 30.65 -32.01 47.05
C ALA A 483 31.88 -32.55 46.28
N LYS A 484 32.11 -32.09 45.04
CA LYS A 484 33.28 -32.45 44.24
C LYS A 484 34.59 -32.03 44.92
N LYS A 485 34.65 -30.83 45.49
CA LYS A 485 35.83 -30.33 46.22
C LYS A 485 36.17 -31.24 47.40
N ASN A 486 35.17 -31.70 48.15
CA ASN A 486 35.37 -32.61 49.27
C ASN A 486 35.79 -34.02 48.79
N ALA A 487 35.17 -34.54 47.73
CA ALA A 487 35.55 -35.81 47.12
C ALA A 487 37.00 -35.80 46.60
N ASN A 488 37.42 -34.73 45.91
CA ASN A 488 38.80 -34.59 45.42
C ASN A 488 39.83 -34.51 46.56
N ARG A 489 39.50 -33.82 47.66
CA ARG A 489 40.37 -33.80 48.85
C ARG A 489 40.56 -35.20 49.43
N LEU A 490 39.48 -36.00 49.49
CA LEU A 490 39.54 -37.38 49.96
C LEU A 490 40.34 -38.27 49.01
N LEU A 491 40.11 -38.13 47.70
CA LEU A 491 40.82 -38.88 46.66
C LEU A 491 42.33 -38.62 46.72
N ASN A 492 42.75 -37.37 46.87
CA ASN A 492 44.17 -37.02 46.98
C ASN A 492 44.84 -37.63 48.23
N ARG A 493 44.12 -37.72 49.36
CA ARG A 493 44.63 -38.39 50.56
C ARG A 493 44.78 -39.90 50.36
N LEU A 494 43.80 -40.54 49.72
CA LEU A 494 43.84 -41.98 49.43
C LEU A 494 44.93 -42.33 48.42
N ASN A 495 45.08 -41.54 47.36
CA ASN A 495 46.15 -41.70 46.37
C ASN A 495 47.54 -41.52 47.00
N GLY A 496 47.70 -40.57 47.94
CA GLY A 496 48.94 -40.41 48.69
C GLY A 496 49.32 -41.65 49.51
N ARG A 497 48.34 -42.30 50.16
CA ARG A 497 48.57 -43.54 50.93
C ARG A 497 48.92 -44.74 50.02
N LEU A 498 48.19 -44.91 48.92
CA LEU A 498 48.47 -45.95 47.92
C LEU A 498 49.88 -45.81 47.32
N ARG A 499 50.33 -44.58 47.08
CA ARG A 499 51.68 -44.32 46.54
C ARG A 499 52.79 -44.78 47.46
N ILE A 500 52.64 -44.61 48.78
CA ILE A 500 53.64 -45.05 49.77
C ILE A 500 53.64 -46.58 49.88
N GLN A 501 52.46 -47.19 49.99
CA GLN A 501 52.32 -48.66 50.08
C GLN A 501 52.80 -49.39 48.82
N SER A 502 52.70 -48.78 47.64
CA SER A 502 53.16 -49.40 46.40
C SER A 502 54.68 -49.28 46.15
N ARG A 503 55.39 -48.38 46.85
CA ARG A 503 56.79 -48.03 46.55
C ARG A 503 57.80 -48.45 47.62
N THR A 504 57.33 -48.82 48.81
CA THR A 504 58.18 -49.21 49.94
C THR A 504 57.94 -50.67 50.30
N ASP A 505 58.98 -51.34 50.81
CA ASP A 505 58.88 -52.65 51.45
C ASP A 505 58.30 -52.48 52.86
N THR A 506 57.25 -53.24 53.18
CA THR A 506 56.49 -53.06 54.43
C THR A 506 57.26 -53.49 55.68
N LEU A 507 58.29 -54.32 55.54
CA LEU A 507 59.09 -54.80 56.65
C LEU A 507 60.24 -53.85 57.00
N THR A 508 61.04 -53.49 56.00
CA THR A 508 62.27 -52.71 56.18
C THR A 508 62.06 -51.20 56.03
N GLY A 509 60.97 -50.76 55.41
CA GLY A 509 60.71 -49.36 55.09
C GLY A 509 61.60 -48.80 53.96
N LEU A 510 62.48 -49.63 53.38
CA LEU A 510 63.26 -49.27 52.20
C LEU A 510 62.36 -49.20 50.96
N PRO A 511 62.78 -48.51 49.88
CA PRO A 511 62.28 -48.76 48.53
C PRO A 511 62.12 -50.25 48.25
N ASN A 512 61.01 -50.64 47.60
CA ASN A 512 60.85 -52.01 47.10
C ASN A 512 61.52 -52.14 45.71
N ARG A 513 61.69 -53.38 45.24
CA ARG A 513 62.26 -53.70 43.93
C ARG A 513 61.67 -52.86 42.77
N ARG A 514 60.36 -52.64 42.75
CA ARG A 514 59.71 -51.82 41.71
C ARG A 514 60.16 -50.37 41.76
N ASN A 515 60.25 -49.78 42.96
CA ASN A 515 60.74 -48.41 43.09
C ASN A 515 62.22 -48.28 42.73
N MET A 516 63.04 -49.30 43.01
CA MET A 516 64.44 -49.32 42.60
C MET A 516 64.60 -49.41 41.09
N LEU A 517 63.82 -50.26 40.39
CA LEU A 517 63.84 -50.34 38.92
C LEU A 517 63.52 -48.98 38.28
N GLU A 518 62.55 -48.23 38.82
CA GLU A 518 62.27 -46.86 38.36
C GLU A 518 63.45 -45.90 38.62
N ALA A 519 64.15 -46.04 39.76
CA ALA A 519 65.32 -45.22 40.06
C ALA A 519 66.51 -45.54 39.13
N LEU A 520 66.69 -46.81 38.79
CA LEU A 520 67.70 -47.27 37.84
C LEU A 520 67.43 -46.77 36.42
N ASP A 521 66.18 -46.79 35.96
CA ASP A 521 65.79 -46.25 34.65
C ASP A 521 66.11 -44.74 34.52
N VAL A 522 65.87 -44.00 35.60
CA VAL A 522 66.26 -42.58 35.69
C VAL A 522 67.77 -42.41 35.66
N GLU A 523 68.53 -43.27 36.36
CA GLU A 523 69.99 -43.18 36.41
C GLU A 523 70.62 -43.61 35.08
N MET A 524 70.09 -44.61 34.38
CA MET A 524 70.48 -44.97 33.01
C MET A 524 70.28 -43.79 32.07
N SER A 525 69.12 -43.12 32.14
CA SER A 525 68.85 -41.92 31.36
C SER A 525 69.83 -40.78 31.69
N ARG A 526 70.34 -40.72 32.93
CA ARG A 526 71.32 -39.73 33.36
C ARG A 526 72.72 -40.09 32.86
N TYR A 527 73.12 -41.35 32.98
CA TYR A 527 74.34 -41.90 32.40
C TYR A 527 74.42 -41.65 30.89
N GLU A 528 73.33 -41.83 30.14
CA GLU A 528 73.30 -41.52 28.70
C GLU A 528 73.72 -40.08 28.39
N ARG A 529 73.43 -39.14 29.30
CA ARG A 529 73.74 -37.71 29.16
C ARG A 529 75.11 -37.33 29.70
N SER A 530 75.50 -37.79 30.88
CA SER A 530 76.75 -37.37 31.53
C SER A 530 77.94 -38.28 31.22
N LYS A 531 77.69 -39.54 30.85
CA LYS A 531 78.70 -40.60 30.70
C LYS A 531 79.54 -40.83 31.96
N GLU A 532 78.94 -40.55 33.12
CA GLU A 532 79.53 -40.81 34.43
C GLU A 532 79.00 -42.12 34.98
N ASP A 533 79.90 -43.05 35.28
CA ASP A 533 79.57 -44.40 35.73
C ASP A 533 78.86 -44.40 37.09
N PHE A 534 78.02 -45.41 37.30
CA PHE A 534 77.42 -45.70 38.60
C PHE A 534 77.67 -47.15 39.00
N ALA A 535 77.77 -47.39 40.30
CA ALA A 535 78.04 -48.72 40.84
C ALA A 535 76.75 -49.36 41.37
N LEU A 536 76.66 -50.67 41.18
CA LEU A 536 75.61 -51.51 41.73
C LEU A 536 76.23 -52.48 42.72
N LEU A 537 75.65 -52.54 43.92
CA LEU A 537 76.06 -53.53 44.92
C LEU A 537 74.89 -54.46 45.17
N MET A 538 75.13 -55.76 45.02
CA MET A 538 74.20 -56.79 45.48
C MET A 538 74.72 -57.33 46.81
N ALA A 539 73.99 -57.05 47.88
CA ALA A 539 74.31 -57.55 49.21
C ALA A 539 73.31 -58.64 49.63
N ASP A 540 73.82 -59.73 50.17
CA ASP A 540 73.02 -60.79 50.71
C ASP A 540 73.50 -61.14 52.13
N VAL A 541 72.53 -61.43 53.01
CA VAL A 541 72.78 -61.78 54.41
C VAL A 541 73.26 -63.22 54.53
N ASP A 542 74.48 -63.39 55.01
CA ASP A 542 75.07 -64.72 55.17
C ASP A 542 74.29 -65.55 56.19
N ASP A 543 74.03 -66.82 55.85
CA ASP A 543 73.36 -67.79 56.72
C ASP A 543 71.97 -67.37 57.22
N PHE A 544 71.28 -66.48 56.50
CA PHE A 544 69.96 -65.98 56.90
C PHE A 544 68.91 -67.07 57.10
N LYS A 545 68.96 -68.13 56.27
CA LYS A 545 68.11 -69.31 56.47
C LYS A 545 68.39 -70.00 57.81
N GLU A 546 69.65 -70.14 58.22
CA GLU A 546 70.01 -70.71 59.52
C GLU A 546 69.55 -69.80 60.66
N ILE A 547 69.64 -68.48 60.49
CA ILE A 547 69.09 -67.50 61.45
C ILE A 547 67.59 -67.72 61.64
N ASN A 548 66.84 -67.84 60.55
CA ASN A 548 65.39 -68.08 60.61
C ASN A 548 65.03 -69.47 61.17
N ASP A 549 65.72 -70.51 60.72
CA ASP A 549 65.46 -71.90 61.14
C ASP A 549 65.80 -72.09 62.63
N THR A 550 66.77 -71.34 63.16
CA THR A 550 67.20 -71.46 64.56
C THR A 550 66.45 -70.54 65.52
N PHE A 551 66.13 -69.29 65.12
CA PHE A 551 65.58 -68.27 66.02
C PHE A 551 64.16 -67.79 65.64
N GLY A 552 63.60 -68.34 64.57
CA GLY A 552 62.29 -67.98 64.06
C GLY A 552 62.32 -66.77 63.12
N HIS A 553 61.29 -66.68 62.29
CA HIS A 553 61.16 -65.62 61.28
C HIS A 553 61.12 -64.20 61.86
N GLU A 554 60.59 -64.02 63.08
CA GLU A 554 60.58 -62.70 63.75
C GLU A 554 62.00 -62.20 64.06
N ALA A 555 62.93 -63.10 64.39
CA ALA A 555 64.33 -62.74 64.61
C ALA A 555 65.01 -62.34 63.30
N GLY A 556 64.75 -63.06 62.20
CA GLY A 556 65.21 -62.67 60.87
C GLY A 556 64.65 -61.32 60.41
N ASP A 557 63.38 -61.04 60.71
CA ASP A 557 62.75 -59.75 60.43
C ASP A 557 63.44 -58.58 61.18
N GLU A 558 63.82 -58.76 62.44
CA GLU A 558 64.60 -57.77 63.19
C GLU A 558 66.01 -57.58 62.63
N VAL A 559 66.66 -58.65 62.16
CA VAL A 559 67.94 -58.55 61.44
C VAL A 559 67.78 -57.70 60.19
N LEU A 560 66.79 -57.97 59.35
CA LEU A 560 66.55 -57.20 58.12
C LEU A 560 66.22 -55.72 58.42
N LYS A 561 65.48 -55.43 59.49
CA LYS A 561 65.23 -54.06 59.94
C LYS A 561 66.51 -53.37 60.44
N ALA A 562 67.33 -54.05 61.23
CA ALA A 562 68.60 -53.50 61.70
C ALA A 562 69.55 -53.20 60.53
N LEU A 563 69.70 -54.16 59.61
CA LEU A 563 70.50 -54.00 58.39
C LEU A 563 69.98 -52.84 57.54
N SER A 564 68.66 -52.70 57.36
CA SER A 564 68.11 -51.58 56.59
C SER A 564 68.51 -50.21 57.15
N ARG A 565 68.59 -50.06 58.48
CA ARG A 565 69.04 -48.82 59.13
C ARG A 565 70.56 -48.60 58.94
N ILE A 566 71.36 -49.66 59.08
CA ILE A 566 72.81 -49.61 58.84
C ILE A 566 73.08 -49.19 57.38
N PHE A 567 72.41 -49.84 56.43
CA PHE A 567 72.53 -49.54 55.01
C PHE A 567 72.16 -48.09 54.69
N GLN A 568 71.04 -47.60 55.20
CA GLN A 568 70.64 -46.19 55.02
C GLN A 568 71.63 -45.20 55.64
N HIS A 569 72.32 -45.57 56.72
CA HIS A 569 73.33 -44.71 57.36
C HIS A 569 74.67 -44.72 56.63
N CYS A 570 75.00 -45.83 55.95
CA CYS A 570 76.24 -45.98 55.21
C CYS A 570 76.27 -45.22 53.88
N ILE A 571 75.11 -45.04 53.24
CA ILE A 571 74.98 -44.43 51.90
C ILE A 571 74.66 -42.93 51.95
N ARG A 572 74.89 -42.21 50.85
CA ARG A 572 74.57 -40.78 50.73
C ARG A 572 73.09 -40.58 50.37
N GLN A 573 72.59 -39.35 50.54
CA GLN A 573 71.22 -39.00 50.12
C GLN A 573 70.96 -39.17 48.61
N SER A 574 72.01 -39.10 47.78
CA SER A 574 71.94 -39.31 46.33
C SER A 574 71.84 -40.80 45.96
N ASP A 575 72.32 -41.67 46.83
CA ASP A 575 72.36 -43.11 46.60
C ASP A 575 71.03 -43.73 47.04
N SER A 576 70.81 -44.98 46.68
CA SER A 576 69.58 -45.69 47.05
C SER A 576 69.88 -47.12 47.42
N VAL A 577 69.22 -47.61 48.46
CA VAL A 577 69.18 -49.03 48.81
C VAL A 577 67.74 -49.49 48.76
N CYS A 578 67.50 -50.67 48.21
CA CYS A 578 66.20 -51.33 48.26
C CYS A 578 66.35 -52.73 48.82
N ARG A 579 65.24 -53.25 49.36
CA ARG A 579 65.10 -54.69 49.54
C ARG A 579 64.74 -55.30 48.19
N TRP A 580 65.68 -56.03 47.61
CA TRP A 580 65.55 -56.61 46.26
C TRP A 580 64.83 -57.96 46.30
N GLY A 581 65.12 -58.75 47.32
CA GLY A 581 64.57 -60.09 47.56
C GLY A 581 64.30 -60.36 49.04
N GLY A 582 64.19 -61.64 49.42
CA GLY A 582 63.92 -62.04 50.81
C GLY A 582 64.96 -61.52 51.78
N GLU A 583 66.23 -61.84 51.52
CA GLU A 583 67.41 -61.44 52.30
C GLU A 583 68.42 -60.61 51.48
N GLU A 584 68.04 -60.23 50.26
CA GLU A 584 68.90 -59.52 49.30
C GLU A 584 68.59 -58.03 49.25
N PHE A 585 69.64 -57.22 49.16
CA PHE A 585 69.57 -55.77 49.06
C PHE A 585 70.38 -55.28 47.87
N LEU A 586 69.73 -54.52 46.99
CA LEU A 586 70.39 -53.88 45.86
C LEU A 586 70.63 -52.41 46.20
N PHE A 587 71.86 -51.97 45.98
CA PHE A 587 72.26 -50.58 46.10
C PHE A 587 72.54 -49.99 44.72
N LEU A 588 72.12 -48.75 44.56
CA LEU A 588 72.47 -47.88 43.45
C LEU A 588 73.32 -46.73 44.00
N LEU A 589 74.60 -46.71 43.64
CA LEU A 589 75.55 -45.67 44.02
C LEU A 589 75.82 -44.77 42.82
N ARG A 590 75.33 -43.54 42.88
CA ARG A 590 75.45 -42.60 41.76
C ARG A 590 76.85 -42.00 41.76
N ASP A 591 77.39 -41.70 40.58
CA ASP A 591 78.74 -41.09 40.45
C ASP A 591 79.84 -41.86 41.16
N THR A 592 79.78 -43.17 41.05
CA THR A 592 80.64 -44.07 41.80
C THR A 592 81.21 -45.11 40.85
N ASP A 593 82.54 -45.08 40.71
CA ASP A 593 83.30 -46.06 39.94
C ASP A 593 83.48 -47.37 40.73
N MET A 594 84.13 -48.37 40.11
CA MET A 594 84.29 -49.69 40.71
C MET A 594 85.04 -49.60 42.05
N LYS A 595 86.07 -48.76 42.11
CA LYS A 595 86.90 -48.59 43.31
C LYS A 595 86.11 -47.94 44.44
N GLY A 596 85.33 -46.91 44.15
CA GLY A 596 84.42 -46.26 45.10
C GLY A 596 83.34 -47.23 45.59
N GLY A 597 82.76 -48.01 44.67
CA GLY A 597 81.77 -49.04 44.95
C GLY A 597 82.31 -50.11 45.89
N SER A 598 83.51 -50.65 45.61
CA SER A 598 84.19 -51.61 46.48
C SER A 598 84.55 -51.04 47.85
N THR A 599 84.97 -49.77 47.91
CA THR A 599 85.29 -49.10 49.17
C THR A 599 84.05 -48.97 50.06
N LEU A 600 82.91 -48.58 49.47
CA LEU A 600 81.65 -48.49 50.21
C LEU A 600 81.10 -49.87 50.57
N ALA A 601 81.22 -50.86 49.69
CA ALA A 601 80.86 -52.24 49.98
C ALA A 601 81.66 -52.78 51.18
N GLU A 602 82.98 -52.55 51.23
CA GLU A 602 83.80 -52.99 52.36
C GLU A 602 83.44 -52.24 53.65
N LYS A 603 83.11 -50.95 53.55
CA LYS A 603 82.57 -50.20 54.68
C LYS A 603 81.26 -50.81 55.18
N ILE A 604 80.30 -51.05 54.29
CA ILE A 604 79.00 -51.67 54.64
C ILE A 604 79.21 -53.03 55.29
N ARG A 605 80.05 -53.88 54.69
CA ARG A 605 80.38 -55.20 55.22
C ARG A 605 80.98 -55.13 56.62
N ASN A 606 81.95 -54.23 56.84
CA ASN A 606 82.57 -54.05 58.16
C ASN A 606 81.59 -53.51 59.21
N GLU A 607 80.76 -52.52 58.86
CA GLU A 607 79.73 -51.97 59.77
C GLU A 607 78.71 -53.05 60.15
N VAL A 608 78.31 -53.91 59.22
CA VAL A 608 77.42 -55.04 59.52
C VAL A 608 78.13 -56.07 60.41
N ALA A 609 79.36 -56.47 60.08
CA ALA A 609 80.10 -57.47 60.84
C ALA A 609 80.47 -57.02 62.26
N THR A 610 80.52 -55.71 62.51
CA THR A 610 80.81 -55.11 63.83
C THR A 610 79.55 -54.67 64.58
N ALA A 611 78.39 -54.67 63.93
CA ALA A 611 77.14 -54.29 64.58
C ALA A 611 76.65 -55.39 65.53
N GLU A 612 76.37 -55.00 66.77
CA GLU A 612 75.69 -55.86 67.75
C GLU A 612 74.19 -55.88 67.47
N ILE A 613 73.76 -56.81 66.60
CA ILE A 613 72.34 -56.99 66.27
C ILE A 613 71.70 -57.93 67.29
N SER A 614 70.99 -57.36 68.27
CA SER A 614 70.25 -58.13 69.29
C SER A 614 68.96 -58.71 68.70
N THR A 615 68.82 -60.04 68.76
CA THR A 615 67.57 -60.76 68.45
C THR A 615 67.12 -61.55 69.67
N ASN A 616 65.91 -61.27 70.18
CA ASN A 616 65.34 -61.95 71.36
C ASN A 616 66.29 -62.07 72.58
N GLY A 617 67.11 -61.04 72.84
CA GLY A 617 68.00 -60.98 74.01
C GLY A 617 69.34 -61.71 73.87
N ASN A 618 69.70 -62.21 72.69
CA ASN A 618 71.03 -62.75 72.39
C ASN A 618 71.73 -61.89 71.33
N GLU A 619 72.99 -61.52 71.59
CA GLU A 619 73.87 -60.83 70.64
C GLU A 619 74.53 -61.84 69.72
N ARG A 620 74.49 -61.58 68.40
CA ARG A 620 75.17 -62.43 67.41
C ARG A 620 75.80 -61.60 66.30
N PRO A 621 76.98 -62.01 65.80
CA PRO A 621 77.56 -61.42 64.60
C PRO A 621 76.73 -61.84 63.39
N VAL A 622 76.19 -60.87 62.66
CA VAL A 622 75.61 -61.06 61.33
C VAL A 622 76.61 -60.57 60.31
N THR A 623 76.83 -61.32 59.24
CA THR A 623 77.70 -60.89 58.15
C THR A 623 76.93 -60.81 56.85
N VAL A 624 77.46 -60.03 55.92
CA VAL A 624 76.91 -59.91 54.56
C VAL A 624 78.01 -60.20 53.56
N THR A 625 77.63 -60.83 52.46
CA THR A 625 78.49 -60.94 51.28
C THR A 625 77.98 -59.97 50.23
N ILE A 626 78.89 -59.18 49.65
CA ILE A 626 78.54 -58.10 48.73
C ILE A 626 79.29 -58.27 47.41
N GLY A 627 78.54 -58.33 46.33
CA GLY A 627 79.06 -58.29 44.97
C GLY A 627 78.96 -56.88 44.41
N VAL A 628 80.03 -56.41 43.75
CA VAL A 628 80.10 -55.06 43.17
C VAL A 628 80.25 -55.18 41.66
N SER A 629 79.40 -54.46 40.94
CA SER A 629 79.55 -54.20 39.51
C SER A 629 79.45 -52.70 39.23
N THR A 630 79.89 -52.30 38.05
CA THR A 630 79.73 -50.95 37.54
C THR A 630 79.01 -50.96 36.21
N TYR A 631 78.26 -49.91 35.97
CA TYR A 631 77.66 -49.66 34.66
C TYR A 631 78.61 -48.76 33.86
N GLU A 632 79.52 -49.38 33.09
CA GLU A 632 80.58 -48.71 32.32
C GLU A 632 80.34 -48.80 30.79
N SER A 633 80.97 -47.87 30.06
CA SER A 633 80.76 -47.63 28.61
C SER A 633 81.32 -48.72 27.69
N ALA A 634 80.70 -49.91 27.64
CA ALA A 634 80.80 -50.84 26.50
C ALA A 634 79.69 -51.92 26.45
N GLY A 635 78.42 -51.50 26.36
CA GLY A 635 77.34 -52.37 25.84
C GLY A 635 76.64 -53.30 26.84
N ASP A 636 76.61 -52.93 28.11
CA ASP A 636 75.95 -53.74 29.14
C ASP A 636 74.48 -53.32 29.32
N ASP A 637 73.56 -54.28 29.22
CA ASP A 637 72.18 -54.12 29.66
C ASP A 637 72.18 -53.96 31.20
N LEU A 638 71.29 -53.14 31.76
CA LEU A 638 71.13 -53.01 33.21
C LEU A 638 70.92 -54.38 33.87
N ALA A 639 70.20 -55.28 33.21
CA ALA A 639 70.01 -56.65 33.66
C ALA A 639 71.36 -57.39 33.80
N MET A 640 72.31 -57.12 32.90
CA MET A 640 73.64 -57.72 32.95
C MET A 640 74.50 -57.12 34.07
N ALA A 641 74.45 -55.80 34.30
CA ALA A 641 75.18 -55.19 35.42
C ALA A 641 74.67 -55.68 36.78
N ILE A 642 73.35 -55.83 36.95
CA ILE A 642 72.77 -56.45 38.16
C ILE A 642 73.20 -57.91 38.26
N SER A 643 73.15 -58.68 37.16
CA SER A 643 73.57 -60.08 37.14
C SER A 643 75.06 -60.26 37.44
N GLN A 644 75.91 -59.31 37.05
CA GLN A 644 77.34 -59.32 37.36
C GLN A 644 77.58 -59.06 38.86
N ALA A 645 76.85 -58.12 39.47
CA ALA A 645 76.91 -57.90 40.92
C ALA A 645 76.40 -59.13 41.68
N ASP A 646 75.32 -59.74 41.22
CA ASP A 646 74.75 -60.97 41.80
C ASP A 646 75.73 -62.15 41.70
N GLN A 647 76.33 -62.38 40.53
CA GLN A 647 77.33 -63.42 40.35
C GLN A 647 78.57 -63.18 41.22
N ALA A 648 79.07 -61.95 41.29
CA ALA A 648 80.20 -61.60 42.16
C ALA A 648 79.87 -61.87 43.65
N MET A 649 78.64 -61.54 44.09
CA MET A 649 78.15 -61.84 45.44
C MET A 649 78.13 -63.35 45.69
N TYR A 650 77.61 -64.13 44.75
CA TYR A 650 77.57 -65.60 44.84
C TYR A 650 78.97 -66.23 44.89
N ASP A 651 79.90 -65.76 44.06
CA ASP A 651 81.30 -66.18 44.08
C ASP A 651 81.96 -65.83 45.43
N GLY A 652 81.61 -64.68 46.01
CA GLY A 652 82.02 -64.28 47.36
C GLY A 652 81.53 -65.25 48.45
N LYS A 653 80.29 -65.72 48.34
CA LYS A 653 79.72 -66.71 49.27
C LYS A 653 80.45 -68.03 49.16
N ALA A 654 80.70 -68.51 47.94
CA ALA A 654 81.44 -69.75 47.69
C ALA A 654 82.90 -69.69 48.20
N ALA A 655 83.52 -68.50 48.15
CA ALA A 655 84.89 -68.31 48.61
C ALA A 655 85.03 -68.13 50.14
N GLY A 656 83.96 -68.23 50.93
CA GLY A 656 84.01 -68.24 52.40
C GLY A 656 83.19 -67.16 53.14
N LYS A 657 82.25 -66.49 52.46
CA LYS A 657 81.31 -65.49 53.03
C LYS A 657 82.00 -64.29 53.70
N ASN A 658 81.22 -63.34 54.24
CA ASN A 658 81.68 -62.10 54.88
C ASN A 658 82.79 -61.40 54.08
N LYS A 659 82.56 -61.16 52.78
CA LYS A 659 83.53 -60.50 51.91
C LYS A 659 82.89 -59.66 50.82
N VAL A 660 83.70 -58.80 50.22
CA VAL A 660 83.36 -58.08 49.00
C VAL A 660 84.06 -58.74 47.82
N SER A 661 83.29 -59.02 46.77
CA SER A 661 83.77 -59.54 45.50
C SER A 661 83.40 -58.56 44.38
N THR A 662 84.32 -58.33 43.45
CA THR A 662 84.08 -57.48 42.28
C THR A 662 83.88 -58.32 41.03
N ALA A 663 82.98 -57.91 40.14
CA ALA A 663 82.84 -58.54 38.84
C ALA A 663 84.15 -58.41 38.03
N SER A 664 84.64 -59.52 37.46
CA SER A 664 85.88 -59.55 36.66
C SER A 664 85.63 -58.94 35.27
N GLY A 665 86.39 -57.91 34.87
CA GLY A 665 86.30 -57.34 33.51
C GLY A 665 86.63 -58.37 32.42
N ARG A 666 85.96 -58.28 31.25
CA ARG A 666 86.12 -59.17 30.08
C ARG A 666 87.59 -59.48 29.77
N MET A 667 87.98 -60.76 29.80
CA MET A 667 89.06 -61.27 28.93
C MET A 667 88.47 -61.59 27.56
N GLU A 668 89.07 -61.05 26.50
CA GLU A 668 88.88 -61.49 25.11
C GLU A 668 89.36 -62.95 24.97
N ASN A 669 88.51 -63.84 24.45
CA ASN A 669 88.88 -64.74 23.36
C ASN A 669 87.68 -65.56 22.85
N ASP A 670 87.51 -65.47 21.54
CA ASP A 670 86.90 -66.41 20.61
C ASP A 670 86.85 -67.87 21.09
N LYS A 671 85.71 -68.54 20.91
CA LYS A 671 85.55 -69.65 19.93
C LYS A 671 84.26 -70.46 20.08
N TYR A 672 83.66 -70.72 18.92
CA TYR A 672 82.89 -71.90 18.52
C TYR A 672 81.38 -72.01 18.85
N CYS A 673 80.61 -71.81 17.77
CA CYS A 673 79.75 -72.80 17.08
C CYS A 673 78.31 -73.11 17.54
N VAL A 674 77.37 -72.71 16.65
CA VAL A 674 76.49 -73.55 15.80
C VAL A 674 75.36 -74.37 16.46
N VAL A 675 74.12 -73.95 16.11
CA VAL A 675 72.86 -74.72 15.86
C VAL A 675 72.16 -75.27 17.11
N ASN A 676 70.88 -74.99 17.40
CA ASN A 676 69.70 -74.62 16.59
C ASN A 676 68.83 -73.61 17.36
#